data_AF-A0A7Y3NFI7-F1
#
_entry.id   AF-A0A7Y3NFI7-F1
#
_cell.length_a   1.000
_cell.length_b   1.000
_cell.length_c   1.000
_cell.angle_alpha   90.00
_cell.angle_beta   90.00
_cell.angle_gamma   90.00
#
_symmetry.space_group_name_H-M   'P 1'
#
loop_
_entity.id
_entity.type
_entity.pdbx_description
1 polymer ?
#
loop_
_entity_poly.entity_id
_entity_poly.type
_entity_poly.pdbx_seq_one_letter_code
_entity_poly.pdbx_strand_id
1 'polypeptide(L)'
;MRNSTLVKIIAALVFILGIGMTLAQAAPTVVDNFTGTSANLPWKAFNGACLTAGDGTGSIPACKGLPYYGNQTQTGLVNNQDKPGSGALRFTNGCANGQCYYGQNGAIISVNPFPSDQGIQVTFTTYTYGGDNQGGHGADGIGFYLLNGDQTPNIGSWGGSLGYSCSNTNYPYNGMAGAYIGLGIDEYGNFLNQSDNTHSGYGYLPGRIGLRGYGNINLATLQAIDPGATPYDVRNVCQNGGYYEGYRLPDYTAIPNAYKPLPSNRPIANESATTRNQATPITYKLVITSNGILSLSYQWGTKAPISVISQQDISKSNGPMPSSFLFGFGGSTGGSDNVHEITCFEASPSTRATSAPIAPISISSGSFIYSLTSNPDPIAGHVQAFQTVSAPTSAASAPIGTASGAAVWDAGDSAHMPASTRQSVLTSTGPATSSGAQSGSGLVTPFTSLDSAAFGSWPPSGQASDPCLPSGNTGISVIQNYTINPSYSGYTSSSGTTCSYLAGRQSGWMLGGFSGNDHAQYLGPPGNANLLGLGGYVSFAQNNNKREQLVLFTSNDGFLYAVDSQTGDLVWGWMPRPFVSNLWNYTAFPTAGYFDGGFTTTDAVDTTTNPAASDWASYVVGTAEGGAYHYSLKLSSNTAGSTSAPTPTSQAWGTVVNTSSTITTVSSPQEQAPVIVTFNGSQYALYVVNTTKGTGSSAVTTSTLYEQNVATGKPSGGTAISAALPFVASSSITYVLSTGTAWIGDNNGGVWSLNISGNAASDAGNATQVATTNPQAPINYVGYTEINGLPYIWAATLNEITAFSLSGGASQIIWASSGGTAPSGYLPSGSSGGLQSSTSVAALQSSGQISAPPALVNGVLVVPVYVPPSGNSCGLLGEGYYDFFDLLSGGLPKIQIIYKNNAVTTGMVDLGSGSPFTPSVSVTPAGTVIYPGSSQPPNPQSPNPISPIQFGGNVMNKPIAWRQY
;
A
#
# COMPACT_ATOMS: atom_id res chain seq x y z
N MET A 1 12.27 77.18 29.33
CA MET A 1 13.02 77.18 30.61
C MET A 1 13.48 75.76 30.92
N ARG A 2 14.80 75.60 31.12
CA ARG A 2 15.58 74.55 31.81
C ARG A 2 14.82 73.30 32.30
N ASN A 3 15.16 72.09 31.84
CA ASN A 3 16.26 71.20 32.27
C ASN A 3 16.04 70.43 33.59
N SER A 4 16.42 69.15 33.54
CA SER A 4 16.81 68.21 34.63
C SER A 4 15.65 67.39 35.28
N THR A 5 15.69 66.07 35.48
CA THR A 5 16.78 65.07 35.38
C THR A 5 16.24 63.62 35.42
N LEU A 6 16.91 62.72 34.67
CA LEU A 6 17.30 61.32 34.96
C LEU A 6 16.27 60.15 35.11
N VAL A 7 16.35 59.25 34.10
CA VAL A 7 16.52 57.78 34.15
C VAL A 7 15.41 56.89 34.74
N LYS A 8 14.79 56.10 33.85
CA LYS A 8 14.58 54.64 33.99
C LYS A 8 14.26 54.02 32.63
N ILE A 9 15.06 53.03 32.25
CA ILE A 9 14.91 52.16 31.08
C ILE A 9 13.68 51.27 31.30
N ILE A 10 12.72 51.29 30.37
CA ILE A 10 11.68 50.26 30.26
C ILE A 10 12.01 49.48 28.99
N ALA A 11 12.59 48.29 29.16
CA ALA A 11 12.60 47.26 28.14
C ALA A 11 11.21 46.58 28.17
N ALA A 12 10.42 46.77 27.12
CA ALA A 12 9.17 46.05 26.92
C ALA A 12 9.49 44.59 26.56
N LEU A 13 9.07 43.65 27.41
CA LEU A 13 9.03 42.23 27.11
C LEU A 13 8.11 42.00 25.91
N VAL A 14 8.68 41.53 24.80
CA VAL A 14 7.92 40.86 23.74
C VAL A 14 7.71 39.41 24.21
N PHE A 15 6.50 39.10 24.63
CA PHE A 15 6.04 37.72 24.81
C PHE A 15 5.89 37.10 23.40
N ILE A 16 6.91 36.36 22.96
CA ILE A 16 6.77 35.47 21.81
C ILE A 16 6.03 34.24 22.32
N LEU A 17 4.72 34.20 22.06
CA LEU A 17 3.92 32.99 22.12
C LEU A 17 4.36 32.10 20.94
N GLY A 18 5.44 31.35 21.14
CA GLY A 18 5.87 30.31 20.21
C GLY A 18 4.96 29.10 20.37
N ILE A 19 3.80 29.11 19.70
CA ILE A 19 3.07 27.88 19.44
C ILE A 19 3.93 27.12 18.42
N GLY A 20 4.77 26.21 18.91
CA GLY A 20 5.44 25.22 18.09
C GLY A 20 4.36 24.34 17.46
N MET A 21 3.96 24.64 16.24
CA MET A 21 3.23 23.69 15.40
C MET A 21 4.18 22.53 15.14
N THR A 22 3.94 21.40 15.81
CA THR A 22 4.55 20.13 15.47
C THR A 22 4.10 19.79 14.05
N LEU A 23 5.07 19.78 13.14
CA LEU A 23 4.88 19.38 11.76
C LEU A 23 4.63 17.87 11.76
N ALA A 24 3.37 17.44 11.65
CA ALA A 24 3.04 16.03 11.46
C ALA A 24 3.53 15.63 10.06
N GLN A 25 4.73 15.05 9.99
CA GLN A 25 5.32 14.46 8.78
C GLN A 25 4.34 13.44 8.18
N ALA A 26 4.30 13.20 6.86
CA ALA A 26 3.77 11.92 6.40
C ALA A 26 4.59 10.86 7.10
N ALA A 27 4.01 9.92 7.85
CA ALA A 27 4.81 9.00 8.65
C ALA A 27 5.73 8.23 7.70
N PRO A 28 7.04 8.56 7.67
CA PRO A 28 7.94 7.94 6.73
C PRO A 28 8.17 6.53 7.21
N THR A 29 8.41 5.58 6.30
CA THR A 29 8.99 4.32 6.76
C THR A 29 10.33 4.64 7.41
N VAL A 30 10.48 4.31 8.69
CA VAL A 30 11.74 4.46 9.42
C VAL A 30 12.35 3.08 9.61
N VAL A 31 13.64 2.97 9.33
CA VAL A 31 14.36 1.69 9.34
C VAL A 31 15.66 1.84 10.09
N ASP A 32 15.96 0.88 10.97
CA ASP A 32 17.27 0.69 11.54
C ASP A 32 17.63 -0.80 11.53
N ASN A 33 18.72 -1.13 10.84
CA ASN A 33 19.20 -2.52 10.76
C ASN A 33 20.00 -2.91 12.01
N PHE A 34 20.69 -1.93 12.60
CA PHE A 34 21.66 -2.12 13.68
C PHE A 34 22.87 -3.00 13.35
N THR A 35 23.08 -3.36 12.07
CA THR A 35 24.24 -4.17 11.62
C THR A 35 25.48 -3.35 11.25
N GLY A 36 25.32 -2.05 11.04
CA GLY A 36 26.37 -1.13 10.59
C GLY A 36 27.25 -0.58 11.71
N THR A 37 28.12 0.39 11.37
CA THR A 37 28.99 1.09 12.32
C THR A 37 28.25 2.13 13.17
N SER A 38 27.10 2.61 12.70
CA SER A 38 26.20 3.53 13.41
C SER A 38 24.75 3.21 13.06
N ALA A 39 23.83 3.71 13.90
CA ALA A 39 22.39 3.62 13.70
C ALA A 39 21.91 4.66 12.67
N ASN A 40 20.92 4.30 11.86
CA ASN A 40 20.35 5.20 10.85
C ASN A 40 19.46 6.29 11.48
N LEU A 41 18.80 5.96 12.60
CA LEU A 41 17.90 6.86 13.29
C LEU A 41 18.57 7.47 14.54
N PRO A 42 18.14 8.66 14.99
CA PRO A 42 18.58 9.20 16.27
C PRO A 42 17.90 8.46 17.43
N TRP A 43 18.71 7.83 18.28
CA TRP A 43 18.28 7.09 19.46
C TRP A 43 18.90 7.67 20.73
N LYS A 44 18.15 7.65 21.82
CA LYS A 44 18.72 7.83 23.16
C LYS A 44 19.01 6.47 23.76
N ALA A 45 20.28 6.17 23.98
CA ALA A 45 20.72 4.93 24.63
C ALA A 45 20.75 5.07 26.16
N PHE A 46 20.45 3.96 26.84
CA PHE A 46 20.49 3.81 28.28
C PHE A 46 21.32 2.58 28.64
N ASN A 47 22.20 2.74 29.66
CA ASN A 47 22.98 1.66 30.26
C ASN A 47 23.76 0.82 29.24
N GLY A 48 23.51 -0.49 29.19
CA GLY A 48 24.26 -1.45 28.36
C GLY A 48 23.88 -1.48 26.87
N ALA A 49 22.95 -0.64 26.41
CA ALA A 49 22.56 -0.62 25.01
C ALA A 49 23.71 -0.17 24.09
N CYS A 50 24.09 -1.01 23.12
CA CYS A 50 25.21 -0.74 22.24
C CYS A 50 25.13 -1.46 20.89
N LEU A 51 25.85 -0.98 19.88
CA LEU A 51 26.01 -1.65 18.59
C LEU A 51 27.23 -2.58 18.61
N THR A 52 27.05 -3.85 18.25
CA THR A 52 28.15 -4.84 18.25
C THR A 52 29.16 -4.58 17.13
N ALA A 53 28.74 -4.01 16.01
CA ALA A 53 29.61 -3.54 14.93
C ALA A 53 29.93 -2.03 15.02
N GLY A 54 29.49 -1.37 16.10
CA GLY A 54 29.68 0.06 16.29
C GLY A 54 31.15 0.45 16.35
N ASP A 55 31.48 1.64 15.86
CA ASP A 55 32.81 2.25 15.95
C ASP A 55 32.86 3.46 16.89
N GLY A 56 31.74 3.76 17.56
CA GLY A 56 31.58 4.90 18.46
C GLY A 56 31.06 6.16 17.76
N THR A 57 30.76 6.09 16.47
CA THR A 57 30.07 7.14 15.74
C THR A 57 28.54 6.98 15.89
N GLY A 58 27.81 8.10 15.89
CA GLY A 58 26.35 8.10 15.99
C GLY A 58 25.79 8.17 17.41
N SER A 59 24.49 7.87 17.54
CA SER A 59 23.71 8.11 18.77
C SER A 59 23.68 6.91 19.74
N ILE A 60 23.92 5.69 19.24
CA ILE A 60 24.06 4.47 20.04
C ILE A 60 25.57 4.17 20.17
N PRO A 61 26.10 3.95 21.38
CA PRO A 61 27.52 3.68 21.56
C PRO A 61 27.94 2.30 21.02
N ALA A 62 29.23 2.13 20.73
CA ALA A 62 29.79 0.81 20.41
C ALA A 62 29.88 -0.07 21.65
N CYS A 63 29.65 -1.38 21.50
CA CYS A 63 29.80 -2.31 22.63
C CYS A 63 31.26 -2.41 23.10
N LYS A 64 32.19 -2.37 22.14
CA LYS A 64 33.62 -2.38 22.43
C LYS A 64 34.03 -1.08 23.13
N GLY A 65 34.45 -1.21 24.39
CA GLY A 65 34.90 -0.08 25.20
C GLY A 65 33.78 0.70 25.89
N LEU A 66 32.52 0.22 25.84
CA LEU A 66 31.45 0.84 26.61
C LEU A 66 31.73 0.69 28.12
N PRO A 67 31.80 1.79 28.91
CA PRO A 67 32.12 1.71 30.33
C PRO A 67 31.18 0.79 31.13
N TYR A 68 29.92 0.66 30.72
CA TYR A 68 28.93 -0.23 31.33
C TYR A 68 29.41 -1.69 31.41
N TYR A 69 30.03 -2.19 30.34
CA TYR A 69 30.55 -3.56 30.29
C TYR A 69 31.98 -3.67 30.83
N GLY A 70 32.65 -2.55 31.16
CA GLY A 70 34.01 -2.56 31.68
C GLY A 70 34.95 -3.48 30.88
N ASN A 71 35.53 -4.48 31.57
CA ASN A 71 36.45 -5.45 30.99
C ASN A 71 35.79 -6.80 30.61
N GLN A 72 34.46 -6.85 30.52
CA GLN A 72 33.76 -8.09 30.18
C GLN A 72 34.10 -8.57 28.76
N THR A 73 34.23 -9.88 28.60
CA THR A 73 34.22 -10.49 27.27
C THR A 73 32.81 -10.46 26.73
N GLN A 74 32.63 -9.94 25.53
CA GLN A 74 31.32 -9.82 24.89
C GLN A 74 30.92 -11.16 24.27
N THR A 75 29.89 -11.81 24.82
CA THR A 75 29.50 -13.17 24.45
C THR A 75 29.17 -13.29 22.97
N GLY A 76 29.73 -14.30 22.32
CA GLY A 76 29.54 -14.56 20.90
C GLY A 76 30.24 -13.62 19.92
N LEU A 77 31.06 -12.67 20.41
CA LEU A 77 31.81 -11.74 19.57
C LEU A 77 33.32 -12.06 19.57
N VAL A 78 33.99 -11.79 18.45
CA VAL A 78 35.46 -11.87 18.35
C VAL A 78 36.04 -10.50 18.70
N ASN A 79 36.96 -10.43 19.67
CA ASN A 79 37.55 -9.16 20.14
C ASN A 79 36.51 -8.09 20.54
N ASN A 80 35.38 -8.54 21.10
CA ASN A 80 34.25 -7.71 21.52
C ASN A 80 33.59 -6.88 20.40
N GLN A 81 33.71 -7.29 19.13
CA GLN A 81 33.16 -6.52 18.02
C GLN A 81 32.79 -7.40 16.81
N ASP A 82 31.69 -7.07 16.16
CA ASP A 82 31.31 -7.62 14.85
C ASP A 82 31.87 -6.77 13.70
N LYS A 83 31.93 -7.36 12.50
CA LYS A 83 32.22 -6.59 11.28
C LYS A 83 30.99 -5.77 10.87
N PRO A 84 31.17 -4.56 10.30
CA PRO A 84 30.06 -3.82 9.69
C PRO A 84 29.30 -4.67 8.66
N GLY A 85 27.97 -4.64 8.73
CA GLY A 85 27.08 -5.50 7.95
C GLY A 85 26.78 -6.85 8.61
N SER A 86 27.43 -7.17 9.74
CA SER A 86 27.17 -8.37 10.54
C SER A 86 26.85 -8.05 12.00
N GLY A 87 26.68 -6.78 12.39
CA GLY A 87 26.39 -6.40 13.78
C GLY A 87 24.95 -6.61 14.23
N ALA A 88 24.63 -6.20 15.45
CA ALA A 88 23.30 -6.08 16.02
C ALA A 88 23.28 -4.98 17.10
N LEU A 89 22.07 -4.59 17.53
CA LEU A 89 21.86 -3.86 18.77
C LEU A 89 21.83 -4.85 19.94
N ARG A 90 22.67 -4.64 20.96
CA ARG A 90 22.79 -5.49 22.14
C ARG A 90 22.37 -4.76 23.41
N PHE A 91 21.66 -5.43 24.32
CA PHE A 91 21.27 -4.89 25.63
C PHE A 91 21.96 -5.54 26.82
N THR A 92 22.29 -6.83 26.72
CA THR A 92 22.91 -7.63 27.79
C THR A 92 23.91 -8.64 27.20
N ASN A 93 24.77 -9.19 28.05
CA ASN A 93 25.99 -9.87 27.63
C ASN A 93 26.06 -11.37 27.96
N GLY A 94 25.16 -11.94 28.79
CA GLY A 94 25.10 -13.41 29.01
C GLY A 94 26.38 -14.06 29.58
N CYS A 95 26.69 -15.29 29.16
CA CYS A 95 27.88 -16.06 29.54
C CYS A 95 28.93 -16.17 28.41
N ALA A 96 30.17 -15.74 28.70
CA ALA A 96 31.32 -15.92 27.81
C ALA A 96 32.39 -16.79 28.48
N ASN A 97 32.84 -17.86 27.81
CA ASN A 97 33.95 -18.71 28.27
C ASN A 97 33.77 -19.25 29.72
N GLY A 98 32.53 -19.57 30.10
CA GLY A 98 32.20 -20.06 31.45
C GLY A 98 32.04 -18.97 32.51
N GLN A 99 32.17 -17.69 32.16
CA GLN A 99 31.88 -16.55 33.04
C GLN A 99 30.55 -15.90 32.63
N CYS A 100 29.61 -15.83 33.57
CA CYS A 100 28.26 -15.29 33.37
C CYS A 100 28.08 -13.90 33.99
N TYR A 101 27.34 -13.03 33.32
CA TYR A 101 27.12 -11.63 33.71
C TYR A 101 25.65 -11.37 34.04
N TYR A 102 25.35 -11.24 35.34
CA TYR A 102 24.01 -11.06 35.89
C TYR A 102 23.60 -9.59 36.08
N GLY A 103 22.30 -9.33 36.26
CA GLY A 103 21.76 -8.00 36.62
C GLY A 103 22.00 -6.91 35.57
N GLN A 104 22.16 -7.30 34.30
CA GLN A 104 22.44 -6.38 33.20
C GLN A 104 21.17 -5.82 32.60
N ASN A 105 21.29 -4.64 31.98
CA ASN A 105 20.19 -3.98 31.32
C ASN A 105 20.69 -2.94 30.34
N GLY A 106 19.90 -2.70 29.31
CA GLY A 106 20.12 -1.67 28.31
C GLY A 106 18.81 -1.34 27.61
N ALA A 107 18.67 -0.10 27.14
CA ALA A 107 17.53 0.30 26.34
C ALA A 107 17.89 1.38 25.32
N ILE A 108 17.07 1.51 24.29
CA ILE A 108 17.06 2.67 23.39
C ILE A 108 15.64 3.18 23.22
N ILE A 109 15.47 4.49 23.09
CA ILE A 109 14.20 5.13 22.73
C ILE A 109 14.46 6.10 21.57
N SER A 110 13.59 6.12 20.56
CA SER A 110 13.72 7.03 19.43
C SER A 110 13.58 8.47 19.92
N VAL A 111 14.23 9.41 19.23
CA VAL A 111 14.16 10.84 19.58
C VAL A 111 13.05 11.55 18.79
N ASN A 112 12.82 11.09 17.56
CA ASN A 112 11.83 11.69 16.68
C ASN A 112 10.50 10.94 16.77
N PRO A 113 9.37 11.65 16.92
CA PRO A 113 8.05 11.05 16.92
C PRO A 113 7.63 10.56 15.53
N PHE A 114 6.98 9.40 15.49
CA PHE A 114 6.36 8.80 14.32
C PHE A 114 4.85 9.11 14.32
N PRO A 115 4.31 9.82 13.32
CA PRO A 115 2.88 10.10 13.22
C PRO A 115 2.04 8.82 13.12
N SER A 116 0.89 8.77 13.79
CA SER A 116 0.05 7.57 13.88
C SER A 116 -1.29 7.69 13.13
N ASP A 117 -1.53 8.80 12.43
CA ASP A 117 -2.78 9.12 11.76
C ASP A 117 -3.18 8.10 10.67
N GLN A 118 -2.19 7.44 10.06
CA GLN A 118 -2.38 6.37 9.07
C GLN A 118 -2.23 4.95 9.67
N GLY A 119 -2.26 4.85 11.00
CA GLY A 119 -1.91 3.66 11.76
C GLY A 119 -0.41 3.35 11.70
N ILE A 120 -0.01 2.23 12.28
CA ILE A 120 1.39 1.84 12.41
C ILE A 120 1.57 0.34 12.27
N GLN A 121 2.55 -0.05 11.46
CA GLN A 121 3.07 -1.40 11.35
C GLN A 121 4.53 -1.39 11.81
N VAL A 122 4.88 -2.25 12.75
CA VAL A 122 6.26 -2.41 13.23
C VAL A 122 6.72 -3.84 13.02
N THR A 123 7.94 -4.01 12.49
CA THR A 123 8.63 -5.30 12.44
C THR A 123 10.02 -5.20 13.02
N PHE A 124 10.47 -6.25 13.71
CA PHE A 124 11.84 -6.40 14.21
C PHE A 124 12.16 -7.87 14.47
N THR A 125 13.44 -8.21 14.51
CA THR A 125 13.91 -9.58 14.80
C THR A 125 14.76 -9.60 16.06
N THR A 126 14.44 -10.53 16.98
CA THR A 126 15.22 -10.74 18.20
C THR A 126 16.08 -11.99 18.11
N TYR A 127 17.19 -11.95 18.83
CA TYR A 127 18.05 -13.10 19.10
C TYR A 127 18.33 -13.15 20.60
N THR A 128 18.05 -14.31 21.20
CA THR A 128 18.42 -14.56 22.59
C THR A 128 19.23 -15.84 22.73
N TYR A 129 20.43 -15.72 23.31
CA TYR A 129 21.38 -16.84 23.43
C TYR A 129 22.40 -16.64 24.54
N GLY A 130 23.23 -17.66 24.78
CA GLY A 130 24.42 -17.56 25.63
C GLY A 130 24.09 -17.37 27.09
N GLY A 131 23.16 -18.17 27.61
CA GLY A 131 22.78 -18.18 29.02
C GLY A 131 23.54 -19.24 29.83
N ASP A 132 23.31 -19.25 31.14
CA ASP A 132 23.96 -20.19 32.07
C ASP A 132 23.42 -21.64 32.00
N ASN A 133 22.38 -21.88 31.18
CA ASN A 133 21.67 -23.15 31.03
C ASN A 133 21.03 -23.67 32.35
N GLN A 134 20.77 -22.80 33.32
CA GLN A 134 20.14 -23.17 34.58
C GLN A 134 18.63 -22.91 34.53
N GLY A 135 17.87 -23.98 34.27
CA GLY A 135 16.40 -23.95 34.32
C GLY A 135 15.70 -23.78 32.97
N GLY A 136 16.45 -23.63 31.87
CA GLY A 136 15.92 -23.73 30.50
C GLY A 136 15.02 -22.57 30.05
N HIS A 137 15.02 -21.47 30.79
CA HIS A 137 14.06 -20.37 30.64
C HIS A 137 14.69 -18.97 30.63
N GLY A 138 15.98 -18.79 30.88
CA GLY A 138 16.68 -17.51 30.79
C GLY A 138 16.25 -16.48 31.83
N ALA A 139 16.87 -15.30 31.77
CA ALA A 139 16.30 -14.10 32.38
C ALA A 139 16.70 -12.83 31.64
N ASP A 140 15.95 -11.74 31.76
CA ASP A 140 14.50 -11.69 31.99
C ASP A 140 13.79 -11.69 30.64
N GLY A 141 14.34 -10.96 29.66
CA GLY A 141 13.85 -10.91 28.29
C GLY A 141 14.05 -9.55 27.62
N ILE A 142 13.25 -9.32 26.57
CA ILE A 142 13.26 -8.10 25.74
C ILE A 142 11.89 -7.41 25.81
N GLY A 143 11.90 -6.08 25.89
CA GLY A 143 10.73 -5.23 25.72
C GLY A 143 10.78 -4.43 24.41
N PHE A 144 9.65 -4.30 23.72
CA PHE A 144 9.40 -3.28 22.70
C PHE A 144 8.29 -2.34 23.15
N TYR A 145 8.41 -1.04 22.86
CA TYR A 145 7.54 -0.02 23.41
C TYR A 145 7.05 0.96 22.35
N LEU A 146 5.78 1.34 22.46
CA LEU A 146 5.22 2.56 21.89
C LEU A 146 4.91 3.52 23.03
N LEU A 147 5.50 4.71 23.00
CA LEU A 147 5.27 5.80 23.95
C LEU A 147 4.62 6.97 23.22
N ASN A 148 3.79 7.76 23.89
CA ASN A 148 3.27 9.00 23.33
C ASN A 148 4.44 9.89 22.84
N GLY A 149 4.38 10.31 21.58
CA GLY A 149 5.40 11.12 20.90
C GLY A 149 5.71 12.47 21.56
N ASP A 150 4.80 12.99 22.39
CA ASP A 150 5.00 14.23 23.15
C ASP A 150 5.87 14.06 24.40
N GLN A 151 6.18 12.82 24.77
CA GLN A 151 6.99 12.54 25.95
C GLN A 151 8.49 12.64 25.66
N THR A 152 9.27 13.05 26.66
CA THR A 152 10.72 12.90 26.57
C THR A 152 11.11 11.43 26.65
N PRO A 153 12.10 10.96 25.87
CA PRO A 153 12.63 9.61 25.94
C PRO A 153 12.96 9.15 27.37
N ASN A 154 12.23 8.15 27.86
CA ASN A 154 12.28 7.65 29.23
C ASN A 154 12.06 6.12 29.27
N ILE A 155 12.35 5.50 30.41
CA ILE A 155 12.25 4.05 30.63
C ILE A 155 11.58 3.75 31.97
N GLY A 156 10.93 2.59 32.04
CA GLY A 156 10.41 1.99 33.26
C GLY A 156 11.44 1.15 34.00
N SER A 157 10.96 0.27 34.88
CA SER A 157 11.82 -0.50 35.78
C SER A 157 12.45 -1.69 35.06
N TRP A 158 13.62 -2.11 35.53
CA TRP A 158 14.33 -3.28 35.01
C TRP A 158 13.81 -4.60 35.60
N GLY A 159 14.43 -5.71 35.20
CA GLY A 159 14.04 -7.05 35.64
C GLY A 159 12.75 -7.48 34.96
N GLY A 160 11.82 -8.04 35.74
CA GLY A 160 10.51 -8.47 35.26
C GLY A 160 9.68 -7.39 34.55
N SER A 161 9.92 -6.10 34.80
CA SER A 161 9.22 -4.99 34.13
C SER A 161 9.71 -4.74 32.70
N LEU A 162 10.84 -5.35 32.30
CA LEU A 162 11.48 -5.25 30.99
C LEU A 162 11.58 -3.82 30.47
N GLY A 163 11.85 -2.85 31.34
CA GLY A 163 12.00 -1.44 30.99
C GLY A 163 10.69 -0.71 30.67
N TYR A 164 9.50 -1.33 30.80
CA TYR A 164 8.22 -0.72 30.42
C TYR A 164 7.39 -0.21 31.62
N SER A 165 6.99 -1.14 32.51
CA SER A 165 6.09 -0.83 33.63
C SER A 165 6.83 -0.37 34.89
N CYS A 166 6.06 0.08 35.88
CA CYS A 166 6.54 0.18 37.26
C CYS A 166 6.76 -1.22 37.86
N SER A 167 7.52 -1.29 38.96
CA SER A 167 7.87 -2.56 39.63
C SER A 167 7.49 -2.58 41.10
N ASN A 168 7.09 -3.75 41.60
CA ASN A 168 6.87 -4.02 43.03
C ASN A 168 8.17 -4.41 43.76
N THR A 169 9.26 -4.66 43.03
CA THR A 169 10.47 -5.31 43.55
C THR A 169 11.74 -4.53 43.23
N ASN A 170 11.84 -3.94 42.04
CA ASN A 170 13.08 -3.36 41.53
C ASN A 170 13.12 -1.82 41.70
N TYR A 171 13.98 -1.33 42.61
CA TYR A 171 14.23 0.10 42.79
C TYR A 171 14.80 0.73 41.50
N PRO A 172 14.38 1.94 41.08
CA PRO A 172 13.53 2.92 41.78
C PRO A 172 12.02 2.77 41.56
N TYR A 173 11.53 1.63 41.07
CA TYR A 173 10.11 1.30 40.89
C TYR A 173 9.36 2.11 39.81
N ASN A 174 10.04 3.06 39.14
CA ASN A 174 9.44 3.90 38.11
C ASN A 174 8.96 3.07 36.91
N GLY A 175 7.79 3.37 36.39
CA GLY A 175 7.35 2.99 35.06
C GLY A 175 7.58 4.09 34.03
N MET A 176 7.40 3.76 32.75
CA MET A 176 7.50 4.75 31.68
C MET A 176 6.45 5.85 31.81
N ALA A 177 6.83 7.10 31.59
CA ALA A 177 5.90 8.20 31.42
C ALA A 177 5.29 8.19 30.00
N GLY A 178 3.95 8.26 29.94
CA GLY A 178 3.18 8.24 28.69
C GLY A 178 3.39 6.98 27.84
N ALA A 179 3.58 5.83 28.48
CA ALA A 179 3.66 4.54 27.82
C ALA A 179 2.30 4.21 27.20
N TYR A 180 2.24 3.70 25.96
CA TYR A 180 0.99 3.33 25.30
C TYR A 180 0.85 1.81 25.11
N ILE A 181 1.84 1.16 24.48
CA ILE A 181 1.89 -0.31 24.35
C ILE A 181 3.27 -0.81 24.72
N GLY A 182 3.33 -1.87 25.51
CA GLY A 182 4.56 -2.57 25.89
C GLY A 182 4.45 -4.04 25.54
N LEU A 183 5.27 -4.50 24.60
CA LEU A 183 5.42 -5.90 24.21
C LEU A 183 6.58 -6.52 24.98
N GLY A 184 6.29 -7.42 25.92
CA GLY A 184 7.28 -8.22 26.62
C GLY A 184 7.49 -9.55 25.92
N ILE A 185 8.75 -9.85 25.62
CA ILE A 185 9.26 -11.13 25.12
C ILE A 185 9.99 -11.74 26.32
N ASP A 186 9.21 -12.37 27.17
CA ASP A 186 9.53 -12.62 28.57
C ASP A 186 9.94 -14.07 28.78
N GLU A 187 11.22 -14.27 29.06
CA GLU A 187 11.86 -15.58 29.19
C GLU A 187 11.63 -16.12 30.60
N TYR A 188 11.83 -15.28 31.61
CA TYR A 188 11.67 -15.67 33.01
C TYR A 188 10.21 -15.74 33.45
N GLY A 189 9.35 -14.84 32.96
CA GLY A 189 7.89 -14.92 33.12
C GLY A 189 7.25 -13.85 34.01
N ASN A 190 7.98 -12.80 34.38
CA ASN A 190 7.50 -11.76 35.29
C ASN A 190 6.81 -10.58 34.61
N PHE A 191 6.93 -10.37 33.30
CA PHE A 191 6.35 -9.22 32.60
C PHE A 191 4.86 -9.06 32.88
N LEU A 192 4.07 -10.12 32.73
CA LEU A 192 2.64 -10.13 33.06
C LEU A 192 2.34 -10.66 34.48
N ASN A 193 3.33 -10.72 35.37
CA ASN A 193 3.15 -11.15 36.75
C ASN A 193 2.76 -9.96 37.64
N GLN A 194 1.52 -9.96 38.11
CA GLN A 194 0.99 -8.92 38.97
C GLN A 194 1.63 -8.87 40.37
N SER A 195 2.28 -9.95 40.80
CA SER A 195 2.99 -9.97 42.09
C SER A 195 4.35 -9.27 42.02
N ASP A 196 4.95 -9.14 40.83
CA ASP A 196 6.30 -8.56 40.64
C ASP A 196 6.28 -7.15 40.03
N ASN A 197 5.28 -6.86 39.18
CA ASN A 197 5.19 -5.60 38.44
C ASN A 197 3.97 -4.77 38.84
N THR A 198 2.94 -4.69 38.00
CA THR A 198 1.74 -3.86 38.24
C THR A 198 0.64 -4.60 38.99
N HIS A 199 -0.43 -3.93 39.40
CA HIS A 199 -1.58 -4.58 40.04
C HIS A 199 -2.34 -5.59 39.15
N SER A 200 -2.15 -5.54 37.83
CA SER A 200 -2.80 -6.44 36.86
C SER A 200 -1.83 -7.40 36.14
N GLY A 201 -2.35 -8.52 35.65
CA GLY A 201 -1.58 -9.49 34.89
C GLY A 201 -2.21 -10.89 34.84
N TYR A 202 -1.45 -11.84 34.31
CA TYR A 202 -1.84 -13.26 34.17
C TYR A 202 -0.94 -14.18 35.00
N GLY A 203 -0.27 -13.63 36.01
CA GLY A 203 0.65 -14.36 36.90
C GLY A 203 1.99 -14.73 36.25
N TYR A 204 2.85 -15.37 37.04
CA TYR A 204 4.16 -15.86 36.62
C TYR A 204 4.03 -16.98 35.57
N LEU A 205 4.67 -16.80 34.41
CA LEU A 205 4.76 -17.85 33.39
C LEU A 205 5.98 -17.62 32.46
N PRO A 206 7.04 -18.45 32.55
CA PRO A 206 8.20 -18.39 31.67
C PRO A 206 7.87 -18.58 30.19
N GLY A 207 8.72 -18.06 29.30
CA GLY A 207 8.64 -18.26 27.86
C GLY A 207 7.35 -17.71 27.23
N ARG A 208 6.96 -16.48 27.59
CA ARG A 208 5.70 -15.87 27.17
C ARG A 208 5.92 -14.55 26.43
N ILE A 209 5.25 -14.40 25.30
CA ILE A 209 5.03 -13.09 24.68
C ILE A 209 3.78 -12.47 25.29
N GLY A 210 3.79 -11.19 25.65
CA GLY A 210 2.65 -10.54 26.29
C GLY A 210 2.61 -9.03 26.11
N LEU A 211 1.40 -8.45 26.13
CA LEU A 211 1.18 -7.02 25.96
C LEU A 211 0.63 -6.34 27.21
N ARG A 212 1.19 -5.18 27.52
CA ARG A 212 0.68 -4.21 28.49
C ARG A 212 0.27 -2.92 27.79
N GLY A 213 -0.74 -2.28 28.37
CA GLY A 213 -1.32 -1.05 27.88
C GLY A 213 -0.76 0.22 28.53
N TYR A 214 -1.55 1.27 28.44
CA TYR A 214 -1.23 2.64 28.82
C TYR A 214 -0.87 2.75 30.31
N GLY A 215 0.20 3.49 30.59
CA GLY A 215 0.72 3.62 31.95
C GLY A 215 1.49 4.91 32.19
N ASN A 216 1.40 5.43 33.42
CA ASN A 216 2.09 6.64 33.84
C ASN A 216 2.36 6.70 35.36
N ILE A 217 2.91 5.63 35.93
CA ILE A 217 3.26 5.55 37.36
C ILE A 217 4.77 5.72 37.51
N ASN A 218 5.21 6.90 37.90
CA ASN A 218 6.61 7.23 38.15
C ASN A 218 6.73 8.39 39.14
N LEU A 219 7.92 8.55 39.72
CA LEU A 219 8.17 9.54 40.76
C LEU A 219 7.84 10.96 40.31
N ALA A 220 8.19 11.34 39.08
CA ALA A 220 7.91 12.69 38.57
C ALA A 220 6.41 12.97 38.48
N THR A 221 5.62 11.98 38.08
CA THR A 221 4.15 12.08 38.01
C THR A 221 3.54 12.21 39.40
N LEU A 222 4.02 11.41 40.37
CA LEU A 222 3.58 11.53 41.76
C LEU A 222 3.99 12.88 42.37
N GLN A 223 5.20 13.37 42.07
CA GLN A 223 5.69 14.67 42.55
C GLN A 223 4.95 15.88 41.98
N ALA A 224 4.29 15.72 40.83
CA ALA A 224 3.38 16.72 40.28
C ALA A 224 2.05 16.81 41.07
N ILE A 225 1.67 15.73 41.77
CA ILE A 225 0.48 15.67 42.64
C ILE A 225 0.85 16.09 44.07
N ASP A 226 1.90 15.46 44.62
CA ASP A 226 2.47 15.75 45.92
C ASP A 226 4.00 15.89 45.80
N PRO A 227 4.56 17.10 45.90
CA PRO A 227 6.00 17.32 45.85
C PRO A 227 6.82 16.51 46.88
N GLY A 228 6.19 15.99 47.93
CA GLY A 228 6.80 15.11 48.93
C GLY A 228 6.91 13.64 48.55
N ALA A 229 6.36 13.23 47.40
CA ALA A 229 6.35 11.83 46.98
C ALA A 229 7.76 11.22 46.85
N THR A 230 7.87 9.95 47.24
CA THR A 230 9.11 9.17 47.25
C THR A 230 9.03 7.98 46.29
N PRO A 231 10.17 7.35 45.94
CA PRO A 231 10.15 6.09 45.18
C PRO A 231 9.30 4.98 45.82
N TYR A 232 9.17 4.96 47.16
CA TYR A 232 8.33 3.96 47.83
C TYR A 232 6.83 4.22 47.60
N ASP A 233 6.43 5.47 47.41
CA ASP A 233 5.07 5.79 47.01
C ASP A 233 4.78 5.28 45.60
N VAL A 234 5.74 5.40 44.67
CA VAL A 234 5.64 4.80 43.32
C VAL A 234 5.37 3.30 43.41
N ARG A 235 6.12 2.58 44.25
CA ARG A 235 5.92 1.15 44.49
C ARG A 235 4.51 0.85 45.03
N ASN A 236 4.06 1.59 46.04
CA ASN A 236 2.72 1.38 46.64
C ASN A 236 1.61 1.63 45.61
N VAL A 237 1.78 2.67 44.78
CA VAL A 237 0.85 3.01 43.70
C VAL A 237 0.85 1.95 42.60
N CYS A 238 2.00 1.39 42.26
CA CYS A 238 2.11 0.27 41.33
C CYS A 238 1.36 -0.97 41.85
N GLN A 239 1.47 -1.27 43.15
CA GLN A 239 0.81 -2.40 43.80
C GLN A 239 -0.70 -2.25 43.92
N ASN A 240 -1.22 -1.02 44.06
CA ASN A 240 -2.61 -0.74 44.37
C ASN A 240 -3.47 -0.37 43.13
N GLY A 241 -2.90 -0.47 41.93
CA GLY A 241 -3.61 -0.22 40.67
C GLY A 241 -3.70 1.26 40.31
N GLY A 242 -2.68 2.05 40.69
CA GLY A 242 -2.53 3.43 40.28
C GLY A 242 -3.20 4.47 41.19
N TYR A 243 -3.67 4.10 42.38
CA TYR A 243 -4.36 5.04 43.27
C TYR A 243 -3.37 5.83 44.14
N TYR A 244 -3.42 7.16 44.05
CA TYR A 244 -2.58 8.07 44.84
C TYR A 244 -3.32 9.37 45.17
N GLU A 245 -3.49 9.70 46.45
CA GLU A 245 -4.09 10.97 46.91
C GLU A 245 -5.41 11.37 46.21
N GLY A 246 -6.29 10.39 45.94
CA GLY A 246 -7.58 10.62 45.27
C GLY A 246 -7.52 10.63 43.73
N TYR A 247 -6.32 10.54 43.15
CA TYR A 247 -6.11 10.38 41.71
C TYR A 247 -5.99 8.90 41.34
N ARG A 248 -6.43 8.55 40.12
CA ARG A 248 -6.24 7.23 39.54
C ARG A 248 -5.33 7.33 38.32
N LEU A 249 -4.08 6.96 38.52
CA LEU A 249 -3.07 6.88 37.47
C LEU A 249 -3.24 5.59 36.64
N PRO A 250 -2.88 5.62 35.35
CA PRO A 250 -2.90 4.43 34.49
C PRO A 250 -1.80 3.42 34.90
N ASP A 251 -2.18 2.16 35.09
CA ASP A 251 -1.37 1.08 35.69
C ASP A 251 -0.88 0.02 34.69
N TYR A 252 -0.50 0.43 33.47
CA TYR A 252 0.06 -0.46 32.42
C TYR A 252 -0.72 -1.78 32.27
N THR A 253 -2.05 -1.67 32.27
CA THR A 253 -2.92 -2.84 32.45
C THR A 253 -2.65 -3.87 31.36
N ALA A 254 -2.57 -5.15 31.72
CA ALA A 254 -2.39 -6.20 30.72
C ALA A 254 -3.52 -6.13 29.68
N ILE A 255 -3.17 -6.10 28.39
CA ILE A 255 -4.18 -6.06 27.34
C ILE A 255 -4.95 -7.40 27.38
N PRO A 256 -6.29 -7.39 27.43
CA PRO A 256 -7.09 -8.60 27.55
C PRO A 256 -6.73 -9.64 26.47
N ASN A 257 -6.42 -10.88 26.89
CA ASN A 257 -6.05 -12.03 26.05
C ASN A 257 -4.84 -11.83 25.10
N ALA A 258 -4.06 -10.76 25.27
CA ALA A 258 -2.98 -10.39 24.38
C ALA A 258 -1.64 -11.04 24.76
N TYR A 259 -1.61 -12.37 24.88
CA TYR A 259 -0.41 -13.11 25.25
C TYR A 259 -0.34 -14.48 24.59
N LYS A 260 0.88 -15.00 24.44
CA LYS A 260 1.15 -16.34 23.90
C LYS A 260 2.28 -17.02 24.68
N PRO A 261 2.00 -18.11 25.40
CA PRO A 261 3.04 -19.01 25.89
C PRO A 261 3.67 -19.76 24.72
N LEU A 262 4.99 -19.77 24.64
CA LEU A 262 5.72 -20.54 23.62
C LEU A 262 5.90 -21.98 24.11
N PRO A 263 5.70 -22.98 23.23
CA PRO A 263 5.95 -24.37 23.59
C PRO A 263 7.44 -24.62 23.76
N SER A 264 7.81 -25.59 24.60
CA SER A 264 9.21 -25.94 24.90
C SER A 264 10.04 -26.35 23.68
N ASN A 265 9.42 -26.79 22.58
CA ASN A 265 10.08 -27.10 21.32
C ASN A 265 10.29 -25.89 20.38
N ARG A 266 9.86 -24.69 20.80
CA ARG A 266 10.07 -23.40 20.12
C ARG A 266 10.35 -22.33 21.19
N PRO A 267 11.43 -22.47 21.97
CA PRO A 267 11.73 -21.54 23.06
C PRO A 267 12.10 -20.15 22.53
N ILE A 268 11.99 -19.13 23.39
CA ILE A 268 12.47 -17.77 23.13
C ILE A 268 14.00 -17.75 23.13
N ALA A 269 14.61 -18.20 24.23
CA ALA A 269 16.06 -18.33 24.38
C ALA A 269 16.58 -19.66 23.82
N ASN A 270 17.75 -19.61 23.18
CA ASN A 270 18.62 -20.78 23.08
C ASN A 270 19.85 -20.57 23.99
N GLU A 271 19.73 -20.91 25.27
CA GLU A 271 20.78 -20.70 26.28
C GLU A 271 22.09 -21.44 25.92
N SER A 272 22.00 -22.55 25.18
CA SER A 272 23.16 -23.33 24.76
C SER A 272 23.91 -22.75 23.56
N ALA A 273 23.28 -21.85 22.80
CA ALA A 273 23.93 -21.17 21.68
C ALA A 273 24.96 -20.17 22.20
N THR A 274 26.14 -20.17 21.62
CA THR A 274 27.26 -19.30 22.04
C THR A 274 27.46 -18.10 21.10
N THR A 275 26.76 -18.09 19.96
CA THR A 275 26.81 -17.02 18.95
C THR A 275 25.41 -16.73 18.44
N ARG A 276 25.18 -15.51 17.94
CA ARG A 276 23.90 -15.11 17.35
C ARG A 276 23.43 -16.02 16.21
N ASN A 277 24.34 -16.50 15.37
CA ASN A 277 23.99 -17.39 14.25
C ASN A 277 23.51 -18.79 14.69
N GLN A 278 23.78 -19.18 15.94
CA GLN A 278 23.26 -20.42 16.54
C GLN A 278 21.92 -20.19 17.27
N ALA A 279 21.56 -18.94 17.54
CA ALA A 279 20.26 -18.58 18.09
C ALA A 279 19.17 -18.76 17.03
N THR A 280 17.93 -18.96 17.46
CA THR A 280 16.80 -18.93 16.54
C THR A 280 16.27 -17.51 16.43
N PRO A 281 16.29 -16.88 15.24
CA PRO A 281 15.67 -15.57 15.07
C PRO A 281 14.17 -15.66 15.30
N ILE A 282 13.61 -14.69 16.02
CA ILE A 282 12.16 -14.51 16.14
C ILE A 282 11.79 -13.14 15.60
N THR A 283 11.02 -13.12 14.51
CA THR A 283 10.56 -11.87 13.88
C THR A 283 9.15 -11.55 14.34
N TYR A 284 8.93 -10.32 14.80
CA TYR A 284 7.64 -9.84 15.28
C TYR A 284 7.02 -8.90 14.26
N LYS A 285 5.68 -8.94 14.15
CA LYS A 285 4.89 -7.98 13.37
C LYS A 285 3.73 -7.48 14.23
N LEU A 286 3.80 -6.21 14.59
CA LEU A 286 2.75 -5.47 15.31
C LEU A 286 2.04 -4.55 14.31
N VAL A 287 0.72 -4.55 14.31
CA VAL A 287 -0.10 -3.64 13.48
C VAL A 287 -1.14 -2.98 14.38
N ILE A 288 -1.23 -1.65 14.35
CA ILE A 288 -2.31 -0.88 14.96
C ILE A 288 -2.89 0.03 13.90
N THR A 289 -4.17 -0.14 13.53
CA THR A 289 -4.82 0.75 12.57
C THR A 289 -5.03 2.15 13.15
N SER A 290 -5.33 3.14 12.30
CA SER A 290 -5.68 4.50 12.74
C SER A 290 -6.84 4.55 13.75
N ASN A 291 -7.72 3.55 13.72
CA ASN A 291 -8.85 3.40 14.66
C ASN A 291 -8.51 2.61 15.93
N GLY A 292 -7.24 2.25 16.15
CA GLY A 292 -6.80 1.54 17.35
C GLY A 292 -7.15 0.05 17.35
N ILE A 293 -7.20 -0.59 16.18
CA ILE A 293 -7.36 -2.05 16.08
C ILE A 293 -5.98 -2.69 16.03
N LEU A 294 -5.67 -3.53 17.03
CA LEU A 294 -4.37 -4.17 17.26
C LEU A 294 -4.33 -5.62 16.78
N SER A 295 -3.30 -5.96 16.02
CA SER A 295 -2.87 -7.32 15.68
C SER A 295 -1.37 -7.51 15.99
N LEU A 296 -0.99 -8.69 16.47
CA LEU A 296 0.40 -9.07 16.73
C LEU A 296 0.62 -10.52 16.32
N SER A 297 1.70 -10.75 15.59
CA SER A 297 2.18 -12.10 15.27
C SER A 297 3.70 -12.20 15.44
N TYR A 298 4.20 -13.43 15.57
CA TYR A 298 5.62 -13.72 15.58
C TYR A 298 5.95 -14.91 14.68
N GLN A 299 7.14 -14.89 14.11
CA GLN A 299 7.69 -15.93 13.25
C GLN A 299 8.92 -16.53 13.92
N TRP A 300 8.87 -17.82 14.26
CA TRP A 300 9.99 -18.53 14.88
C TRP A 300 10.85 -19.19 13.79
N GLY A 301 12.06 -18.68 13.58
CA GLY A 301 12.92 -19.07 12.46
C GLY A 301 12.23 -18.84 11.12
N THR A 302 12.28 -19.84 10.24
CA THR A 302 11.64 -19.81 8.91
C THR A 302 10.23 -20.38 8.89
N LYS A 303 9.64 -20.71 10.05
CA LYS A 303 8.30 -21.34 10.12
C LYS A 303 7.20 -20.31 9.83
N ALA A 304 5.96 -20.76 9.62
CA ALA A 304 4.83 -19.85 9.42
C ALA A 304 4.59 -18.93 10.65
N PRO A 305 4.16 -17.66 10.44
CA PRO A 305 3.80 -16.75 11.52
C PRO A 305 2.67 -17.29 12.41
N ILE A 306 2.75 -17.00 13.71
CA ILE A 306 1.76 -17.38 14.73
C ILE A 306 1.14 -16.10 15.29
N SER A 307 -0.19 -16.00 15.25
CA SER A 307 -0.91 -14.89 15.88
C SER A 307 -0.87 -14.99 17.41
N VAL A 308 -0.56 -13.87 18.05
CA VAL A 308 -0.68 -13.64 19.50
C VAL A 308 -2.05 -13.04 19.80
N ILE A 309 -2.42 -12.01 19.03
CA ILE A 309 -3.69 -11.30 19.10
C ILE A 309 -4.04 -10.83 17.68
N SER A 310 -5.34 -10.75 17.36
CA SER A 310 -5.80 -10.33 16.05
C SER A 310 -7.04 -9.46 16.20
N GLN A 311 -7.01 -8.31 15.52
CA GLN A 311 -8.14 -7.40 15.34
C GLN A 311 -8.83 -6.95 16.64
N GLN A 312 -8.05 -6.74 17.69
CA GLN A 312 -8.60 -6.28 18.96
C GLN A 312 -8.69 -4.76 18.99
N ASP A 313 -9.89 -4.24 19.18
CA ASP A 313 -10.10 -2.82 19.49
C ASP A 313 -9.52 -2.50 20.88
N ILE A 314 -8.32 -1.91 20.89
CA ILE A 314 -7.65 -1.52 22.13
C ILE A 314 -8.05 -0.13 22.58
N SER A 315 -8.76 0.67 21.79
CA SER A 315 -9.19 2.01 22.19
C SER A 315 -10.06 1.99 23.46
N LYS A 316 -10.83 0.91 23.63
CA LYS A 316 -11.68 0.66 24.79
C LYS A 316 -10.91 0.37 26.07
N SER A 317 -9.78 -0.35 25.97
CA SER A 317 -8.97 -0.73 27.12
C SER A 317 -7.79 0.22 27.38
N ASN A 318 -7.36 0.95 26.35
CA ASN A 318 -6.09 1.68 26.32
C ASN A 318 -6.25 3.19 26.11
N GLY A 319 -7.47 3.65 25.83
CA GLY A 319 -7.74 5.01 25.39
C GLY A 319 -7.43 5.23 23.90
N PRO A 320 -7.69 6.44 23.38
CA PRO A 320 -7.41 6.76 21.99
C PRO A 320 -5.91 6.70 21.71
N MET A 321 -5.58 6.42 20.45
CA MET A 321 -4.20 6.40 19.99
C MET A 321 -3.57 7.80 20.10
N PRO A 322 -2.37 7.96 20.69
CA PRO A 322 -1.59 9.20 20.62
C PRO A 322 -1.40 9.62 19.16
N SER A 323 -1.37 10.93 18.87
CA SER A 323 -1.18 11.45 17.51
C SER A 323 0.17 11.12 16.89
N SER A 324 1.14 10.75 17.71
CA SER A 324 2.44 10.23 17.30
C SER A 324 3.06 9.34 18.39
N PHE A 325 4.06 8.55 18.01
CA PHE A 325 4.75 7.61 18.90
C PHE A 325 6.26 7.82 18.92
N LEU A 326 6.88 7.64 20.08
CA LEU A 326 8.27 7.20 20.15
C LEU A 326 8.31 5.67 20.19
N PHE A 327 9.34 5.10 19.59
CA PHE A 327 9.66 3.68 19.65
C PHE A 327 10.69 3.43 20.73
N GLY A 328 10.69 2.23 21.30
CA GLY A 328 11.81 1.84 22.12
C GLY A 328 11.97 0.34 22.27
N PHE A 329 13.17 -0.02 22.69
CA PHE A 329 13.54 -1.38 23.01
C PHE A 329 14.32 -1.39 24.31
N GLY A 330 14.23 -2.49 25.05
CA GLY A 330 15.11 -2.74 26.18
C GLY A 330 15.27 -4.21 26.46
N GLY A 331 16.38 -4.55 27.11
CA GLY A 331 16.65 -5.88 27.61
C GLY A 331 17.04 -5.80 29.07
N SER A 332 16.74 -6.83 29.83
CA SER A 332 17.13 -6.94 31.23
C SER A 332 17.48 -8.38 31.56
N THR A 333 18.38 -8.55 32.52
CA THR A 333 18.67 -9.81 33.20
C THR A 333 18.58 -9.58 34.71
N GLY A 334 18.46 -10.68 35.45
CA GLY A 334 18.29 -10.69 36.90
C GLY A 334 19.28 -11.67 37.53
N GLY A 335 18.76 -12.65 38.26
CA GLY A 335 19.55 -13.74 38.86
C GLY A 335 20.03 -14.80 37.86
N SER A 336 19.49 -14.80 36.64
CA SER A 336 19.99 -15.56 35.48
C SER A 336 20.42 -14.58 34.39
N ASP A 337 20.91 -15.09 33.26
CA ASP A 337 21.51 -14.26 32.21
C ASP A 337 21.22 -14.80 30.81
N ASN A 338 21.30 -13.90 29.83
CA ASN A 338 21.27 -14.15 28.39
C ASN A 338 21.85 -12.93 27.65
N VAL A 339 22.29 -13.14 26.41
CA VAL A 339 22.51 -12.08 25.42
C VAL A 339 21.18 -11.73 24.77
N HIS A 340 20.78 -10.47 24.85
CA HIS A 340 19.61 -9.95 24.15
C HIS A 340 20.02 -9.03 23.01
N GLU A 341 19.69 -9.43 21.79
CA GLU A 341 20.01 -8.68 20.57
C GLU A 341 18.81 -8.46 19.66
N ILE A 342 18.84 -7.34 18.92
CA ILE A 342 17.83 -6.97 17.93
C ILE A 342 18.50 -6.57 16.61
N THR A 343 17.86 -6.95 15.51
CA THR A 343 18.11 -6.42 14.17
C THR A 343 16.80 -6.10 13.47
N CYS A 344 16.90 -5.40 12.35
CA CYS A 344 15.79 -5.19 11.42
C CYS A 344 14.54 -4.52 11.98
N PHE A 345 14.74 -3.44 12.73
CA PHE A 345 13.63 -2.57 13.08
C PHE A 345 13.14 -1.80 11.84
N GLU A 346 11.85 -1.92 11.54
CA GLU A 346 11.13 -1.10 10.57
C GLU A 346 9.81 -0.67 11.21
N ALA A 347 9.45 0.61 11.06
CA ALA A 347 8.11 1.09 11.30
C ALA A 347 7.59 1.86 10.08
N SER A 348 6.39 1.53 9.62
CA SER A 348 5.71 2.15 8.48
C SER A 348 4.23 2.39 8.81
N PRO A 349 3.52 3.25 8.06
CA PRO A 349 2.06 3.30 8.12
C PRO A 349 1.46 1.88 7.98
N SER A 350 0.43 1.55 8.77
CA SER A 350 -0.27 0.28 8.56
C SER A 350 -1.05 0.30 7.24
N THR A 351 -1.61 1.46 6.92
CA THR A 351 -2.35 1.72 5.70
C THR A 351 -1.39 1.82 4.50
N ARG A 352 -1.76 1.25 3.35
CA ARG A 352 -0.94 1.28 2.12
C ARG A 352 -1.72 1.87 0.95
N ALA A 353 -1.12 2.73 0.16
CA ALA A 353 -1.72 3.13 -1.11
C ALA A 353 -1.65 1.98 -2.12
N THR A 354 -2.69 1.88 -2.95
CA THR A 354 -2.76 0.90 -4.05
C THR A 354 -2.74 1.54 -5.43
N SER A 355 -2.89 2.87 -5.49
CA SER A 355 -2.78 3.65 -6.72
C SER A 355 -2.14 5.01 -6.45
N ALA A 356 -1.70 5.69 -7.50
CA ALA A 356 -1.48 7.13 -7.44
C ALA A 356 -2.80 7.86 -7.10
N PRO A 357 -2.75 9.07 -6.50
CA PRO A 357 -3.95 9.86 -6.25
C PRO A 357 -4.73 10.09 -7.54
N ILE A 358 -6.04 9.91 -7.46
CA ILE A 358 -6.97 10.06 -8.57
C ILE A 358 -7.47 11.49 -8.57
N ALA A 359 -7.42 12.12 -9.72
CA ALA A 359 -7.87 13.47 -9.88
C ALA A 359 -8.81 13.59 -11.09
N PRO A 360 -9.78 14.52 -11.05
CA PRO A 360 -10.50 14.90 -12.25
C PRO A 360 -9.55 15.42 -13.33
N ILE A 361 -9.96 15.29 -14.59
CA ILE A 361 -9.17 15.78 -15.74
C ILE A 361 -8.84 17.28 -15.61
N SER A 362 -9.76 18.07 -15.05
CA SER A 362 -9.61 19.51 -14.81
C SER A 362 -9.74 19.79 -13.31
N ILE A 363 -8.80 20.56 -12.78
CA ILE A 363 -8.69 20.86 -11.36
C ILE A 363 -8.73 22.36 -11.15
N SER A 364 -9.54 22.77 -10.19
CA SER A 364 -9.66 24.15 -9.72
C SER A 364 -9.54 24.20 -8.20
N SER A 365 -9.54 25.42 -7.65
CA SER A 365 -9.59 25.65 -6.21
C SER A 365 -10.85 25.02 -5.62
N GLY A 366 -10.72 24.18 -4.59
CA GLY A 366 -11.83 23.50 -3.93
C GLY A 366 -12.29 22.20 -4.58
N SER A 367 -11.67 21.76 -5.68
CA SER A 367 -11.85 20.40 -6.24
C SER A 367 -11.41 19.32 -5.23
N PHE A 368 -11.81 18.07 -5.46
CA PHE A 368 -11.34 16.93 -4.67
C PHE A 368 -10.28 16.10 -5.41
N ILE A 369 -9.32 15.62 -4.63
CA ILE A 369 -8.35 14.59 -5.01
C ILE A 369 -8.65 13.35 -4.19
N TYR A 370 -8.70 12.20 -4.83
CA TYR A 370 -9.09 10.94 -4.18
C TYR A 370 -7.87 10.04 -3.98
N SER A 371 -7.83 9.29 -2.89
CA SER A 371 -6.81 8.29 -2.63
C SER A 371 -7.46 6.95 -2.32
N LEU A 372 -6.88 5.87 -2.88
CA LEU A 372 -7.20 4.50 -2.52
C LEU A 372 -6.11 3.95 -1.63
N THR A 373 -6.51 3.51 -0.44
CA THR A 373 -5.59 2.88 0.49
C THR A 373 -6.20 1.66 1.18
N SER A 374 -5.38 0.73 1.64
CA SER A 374 -5.79 -0.55 2.20
C SER A 374 -5.04 -0.81 3.50
N ASN A 375 -5.77 -1.16 4.56
CA ASN A 375 -5.20 -1.77 5.75
C ASN A 375 -5.04 -3.28 5.53
N PRO A 376 -3.86 -3.86 5.83
CA PRO A 376 -3.61 -5.28 5.64
C PRO A 376 -4.15 -6.15 6.78
N ASP A 377 -4.32 -5.60 7.99
CA ASP A 377 -4.77 -6.33 9.17
C ASP A 377 -5.31 -5.37 10.26
N PRO A 378 -6.62 -5.37 10.56
CA PRO A 378 -7.68 -5.98 9.75
C PRO A 378 -7.71 -5.45 8.31
N ILE A 379 -8.25 -6.26 7.41
CA ILE A 379 -8.50 -5.90 6.01
C ILE A 379 -9.57 -4.80 5.96
N ALA A 380 -9.22 -3.63 5.43
CA ALA A 380 -10.15 -2.52 5.22
C ALA A 380 -9.68 -1.65 4.05
N GLY A 381 -10.54 -1.43 3.06
CA GLY A 381 -10.28 -0.51 1.96
C GLY A 381 -10.84 0.88 2.25
N HIS A 382 -10.08 1.91 1.93
CA HIS A 382 -10.39 3.31 2.13
C HIS A 382 -10.39 4.04 0.79
N VAL A 383 -11.47 4.75 0.48
CA VAL A 383 -11.56 5.67 -0.66
C VAL A 383 -11.83 7.04 -0.08
N GLN A 384 -10.81 7.88 -0.07
CA GLN A 384 -10.83 9.14 0.68
C GLN A 384 -10.73 10.34 -0.25
N ALA A 385 -11.51 11.37 0.01
CA ALA A 385 -11.42 12.64 -0.71
C ALA A 385 -10.74 13.73 0.10
N PHE A 386 -9.84 14.46 -0.54
CA PHE A 386 -9.11 15.57 0.05
C PHE A 386 -9.34 16.83 -0.78
N GLN A 387 -9.72 17.92 -0.11
CA GLN A 387 -10.00 19.17 -0.78
C GLN A 387 -8.71 19.86 -1.23
N THR A 388 -8.69 20.36 -2.46
CA THR A 388 -7.61 21.21 -2.94
C THR A 388 -7.63 22.55 -2.21
N VAL A 389 -6.45 23.03 -1.85
CA VAL A 389 -6.27 24.32 -1.18
C VAL A 389 -6.87 25.46 -2.01
N SER A 390 -7.25 26.54 -1.33
CA SER A 390 -7.69 27.77 -1.97
C SER A 390 -6.60 28.36 -2.88
N ALA A 391 -7.01 29.13 -3.90
CA ALA A 391 -6.10 29.80 -4.83
C ALA A 391 -4.93 30.52 -4.11
N PRO A 392 -3.70 30.45 -4.66
CA PRO A 392 -2.50 30.95 -3.99
C PRO A 392 -2.60 32.46 -3.74
N THR A 393 -2.32 32.87 -2.49
CA THR A 393 -2.32 34.29 -2.08
C THR A 393 -0.93 34.92 -2.08
N SER A 394 0.12 34.11 -2.26
CA SER A 394 1.52 34.54 -2.40
C SER A 394 2.35 33.49 -3.16
N ALA A 395 3.58 33.84 -3.54
CA ALA A 395 4.52 32.89 -4.16
C ALA A 395 4.96 31.74 -3.23
N ALA A 396 4.73 31.86 -1.91
CA ALA A 396 4.99 30.79 -0.93
C ALA A 396 3.81 29.83 -0.74
N SER A 397 2.64 30.13 -1.33
CA SER A 397 1.45 29.28 -1.23
C SER A 397 1.64 27.98 -2.01
N ALA A 398 0.97 26.91 -1.57
CA ALA A 398 0.92 25.68 -2.33
C ALA A 398 0.23 25.89 -3.69
N PRO A 399 0.64 25.15 -4.75
CA PRO A 399 0.06 25.32 -6.07
C PRO A 399 -1.41 24.88 -6.14
N ILE A 400 -2.16 25.44 -7.11
CA ILE A 400 -3.52 24.96 -7.41
C ILE A 400 -3.45 23.45 -7.71
N GLY A 401 -4.33 22.69 -7.05
CA GLY A 401 -4.36 21.24 -7.14
C GLY A 401 -3.65 20.53 -5.98
N THR A 402 -2.88 21.22 -5.14
CA THR A 402 -2.43 20.63 -3.87
C THR A 402 -3.63 20.37 -2.97
N ALA A 403 -3.78 19.13 -2.48
CA ALA A 403 -4.82 18.78 -1.52
C ALA A 403 -4.25 18.64 -0.11
N SER A 404 -4.96 19.19 0.88
CA SER A 404 -4.49 19.18 2.27
C SER A 404 -5.62 19.14 3.30
N GLY A 405 -5.30 18.75 4.53
CA GLY A 405 -6.25 18.62 5.64
C GLY A 405 -6.69 17.18 5.86
N ALA A 406 -7.67 16.99 6.75
CA ALA A 406 -8.31 15.69 6.93
C ALA A 406 -9.12 15.30 5.68
N ALA A 407 -9.36 14.00 5.51
CA ALA A 407 -10.31 13.53 4.50
C ALA A 407 -11.68 14.17 4.76
N VAL A 408 -12.34 14.63 3.71
CA VAL A 408 -13.70 15.18 3.78
C VAL A 408 -14.71 14.05 3.98
N TRP A 409 -14.43 12.89 3.37
CA TRP A 409 -15.18 11.65 3.53
C TRP A 409 -14.27 10.45 3.26
N ASP A 410 -14.70 9.28 3.74
CA ASP A 410 -14.10 7.97 3.48
C ASP A 410 -15.23 6.96 3.19
N ALA A 411 -15.29 6.46 1.96
CA ALA A 411 -16.45 5.69 1.50
C ALA A 411 -16.63 4.34 2.23
N GLY A 412 -15.60 3.82 2.90
CA GLY A 412 -15.68 2.49 3.53
C GLY A 412 -16.44 2.44 4.85
N ASP A 413 -16.79 3.59 5.44
CA ASP A 413 -17.52 3.65 6.69
C ASP A 413 -19.03 3.34 6.52
N SER A 414 -19.68 3.03 7.64
CA SER A 414 -21.12 2.71 7.64
C SER A 414 -22.04 3.91 7.39
N ALA A 415 -21.54 5.14 7.41
CA ALA A 415 -22.34 6.34 7.15
C ALA A 415 -22.49 6.57 5.63
N HIS A 416 -21.43 6.34 4.86
CA HIS A 416 -21.41 6.47 3.40
C HIS A 416 -21.83 5.17 2.69
N MET A 417 -21.60 4.01 3.32
CA MET A 417 -21.99 2.67 2.82
C MET A 417 -22.92 1.89 3.77
N PRO A 418 -24.03 2.46 4.28
CA PRO A 418 -24.87 1.76 5.24
C PRO A 418 -25.43 0.46 4.64
N ALA A 419 -25.57 -0.57 5.49
CA ALA A 419 -26.06 -1.89 5.08
C ALA A 419 -27.42 -1.82 4.35
N SER A 420 -28.29 -0.87 4.72
CA SER A 420 -29.57 -0.63 4.03
C SER A 420 -29.39 -0.16 2.58
N THR A 421 -28.45 0.76 2.35
CA THR A 421 -28.14 1.24 0.99
C THR A 421 -27.51 0.10 0.20
N ARG A 422 -26.49 -0.58 0.75
CA ARG A 422 -25.88 -1.77 0.12
C ARG A 422 -26.92 -2.81 -0.27
N GLN A 423 -27.86 -3.14 0.62
CA GLN A 423 -28.95 -4.08 0.31
C GLN A 423 -29.79 -3.68 -0.92
N SER A 424 -29.97 -2.37 -1.14
CA SER A 424 -30.78 -1.83 -2.23
C SER A 424 -30.03 -1.62 -3.55
N VAL A 425 -28.72 -1.33 -3.50
CA VAL A 425 -27.94 -0.91 -4.70
C VAL A 425 -26.80 -1.86 -5.08
N LEU A 426 -26.54 -2.90 -4.28
CA LEU A 426 -25.65 -3.98 -4.70
C LEU A 426 -26.37 -4.87 -5.70
N THR A 427 -25.70 -5.12 -6.81
CA THR A 427 -26.23 -5.84 -7.95
C THR A 427 -25.21 -6.84 -8.49
N SER A 428 -25.69 -7.74 -9.32
CA SER A 428 -24.86 -8.64 -10.11
C SER A 428 -25.52 -8.88 -11.46
N THR A 429 -24.77 -9.46 -12.40
CA THR A 429 -25.34 -9.89 -13.68
C THR A 429 -26.34 -11.03 -13.48
N GLY A 430 -27.55 -10.85 -13.98
CA GLY A 430 -28.59 -11.87 -14.03
C GLY A 430 -28.32 -12.92 -15.12
N PRO A 431 -29.22 -13.90 -15.28
CA PRO A 431 -29.11 -14.85 -16.38
C PRO A 431 -29.29 -14.14 -17.74
N ALA A 432 -28.73 -14.73 -18.80
CA ALA A 432 -28.91 -14.23 -20.15
C ALA A 432 -30.39 -14.19 -20.55
N THR A 433 -30.81 -13.11 -21.23
CA THR A 433 -32.23 -12.83 -21.50
C THR A 433 -32.80 -13.54 -22.73
N SER A 434 -31.97 -14.17 -23.56
CA SER A 434 -32.42 -14.85 -24.78
C SER A 434 -31.46 -15.95 -25.24
N SER A 435 -32.01 -16.97 -25.90
CA SER A 435 -31.22 -17.98 -26.62
C SER A 435 -30.35 -17.33 -27.69
N GLY A 436 -29.04 -17.55 -27.65
CA GLY A 436 -28.06 -16.94 -28.56
C GLY A 436 -27.55 -15.56 -28.14
N ALA A 437 -27.87 -15.11 -26.93
CA ALA A 437 -27.20 -13.95 -26.33
C ALA A 437 -25.70 -14.18 -26.17
N GLN A 438 -24.92 -13.11 -26.08
CA GLN A 438 -23.47 -13.22 -25.92
C GLN A 438 -23.10 -13.94 -24.62
N SER A 439 -21.97 -14.64 -24.64
CA SER A 439 -21.42 -15.26 -23.45
C SER A 439 -21.28 -14.23 -22.31
N GLY A 440 -21.73 -14.60 -21.11
CA GLY A 440 -21.68 -13.75 -19.92
C GLY A 440 -22.56 -12.49 -19.95
N SER A 441 -23.44 -12.33 -20.97
CA SER A 441 -24.38 -11.20 -21.03
C SER A 441 -25.60 -11.41 -20.14
N GLY A 442 -26.20 -10.31 -19.66
CA GLY A 442 -27.40 -10.36 -18.83
C GLY A 442 -27.83 -8.99 -18.31
N LEU A 443 -29.10 -8.86 -17.91
CA LEU A 443 -29.58 -7.67 -17.21
C LEU A 443 -28.99 -7.63 -15.80
N VAL A 444 -28.76 -6.43 -15.28
CA VAL A 444 -28.35 -6.25 -13.89
C VAL A 444 -29.53 -6.59 -12.98
N THR A 445 -29.27 -7.40 -11.96
CA THR A 445 -30.27 -7.89 -11.00
C THR A 445 -29.81 -7.52 -9.58
N PRO A 446 -30.70 -7.10 -8.66
CA PRO A 446 -30.35 -6.91 -7.26
C PRO A 446 -29.67 -8.15 -6.68
N PHE A 447 -28.59 -7.97 -5.92
CA PHE A 447 -27.78 -9.07 -5.41
C PHE A 447 -28.57 -10.03 -4.50
N THR A 448 -29.53 -9.50 -3.76
CA THR A 448 -30.49 -10.26 -2.93
C THR A 448 -31.52 -11.06 -3.73
N SER A 449 -31.66 -10.79 -5.02
CA SER A 449 -32.65 -11.40 -5.92
C SER A 449 -32.01 -12.34 -6.95
N LEU A 450 -30.73 -12.69 -6.78
CA LEU A 450 -30.04 -13.63 -7.65
C LEU A 450 -30.67 -15.03 -7.57
N ASP A 451 -30.76 -15.68 -8.73
CA ASP A 451 -31.18 -17.07 -8.81
C ASP A 451 -30.12 -18.03 -8.25
N SER A 452 -30.53 -19.21 -7.82
CA SER A 452 -29.62 -20.19 -7.19
C SER A 452 -28.50 -20.67 -8.13
N ALA A 453 -28.66 -20.58 -9.46
CA ALA A 453 -27.62 -20.99 -10.39
C ALA A 453 -26.44 -20.03 -10.41
N ALA A 454 -26.60 -18.77 -9.93
CA ALA A 454 -25.49 -17.85 -9.73
C ALA A 454 -24.49 -18.34 -8.67
N PHE A 455 -24.96 -19.15 -7.71
CA PHE A 455 -24.15 -19.68 -6.60
C PHE A 455 -23.51 -21.04 -6.91
N GLY A 456 -23.71 -21.59 -8.10
CA GLY A 456 -23.18 -22.90 -8.50
C GLY A 456 -23.68 -24.05 -7.60
N SER A 457 -22.83 -25.07 -7.40
CA SER A 457 -23.08 -26.10 -6.38
C SER A 457 -22.69 -25.57 -5.00
N TRP A 458 -23.69 -25.35 -4.13
CA TRP A 458 -23.47 -24.70 -2.83
C TRP A 458 -23.62 -25.62 -1.61
N PRO A 459 -22.56 -25.76 -0.77
CA PRO A 459 -21.14 -25.52 -1.11
C PRO A 459 -20.63 -26.59 -2.10
N PRO A 460 -19.46 -26.38 -2.75
CA PRO A 460 -18.89 -27.38 -3.65
C PRO A 460 -18.63 -28.72 -2.97
N SER A 461 -18.85 -29.83 -3.69
CA SER A 461 -18.67 -31.18 -3.17
C SER A 461 -17.22 -31.44 -2.74
N GLY A 462 -17.01 -32.03 -1.56
CA GLY A 462 -15.68 -32.34 -1.02
C GLY A 462 -15.09 -31.25 -0.13
N GLN A 463 -15.79 -30.14 0.07
CA GLN A 463 -15.43 -29.13 1.07
C GLN A 463 -15.97 -29.51 2.46
N ALA A 464 -15.19 -29.23 3.51
CA ALA A 464 -15.64 -29.42 4.89
C ALA A 464 -16.85 -28.51 5.18
N SER A 465 -17.87 -29.03 5.86
CA SER A 465 -19.04 -28.23 6.23
C SER A 465 -18.64 -27.18 7.28
N ASP A 466 -18.43 -25.94 6.85
CA ASP A 466 -18.34 -24.80 7.76
C ASP A 466 -19.69 -24.63 8.46
N PRO A 467 -19.79 -24.80 9.80
CA PRO A 467 -21.05 -24.64 10.52
C PRO A 467 -21.65 -23.23 10.39
N CYS A 468 -20.85 -22.24 9.96
CA CYS A 468 -21.25 -20.87 9.68
C CYS A 468 -21.70 -20.62 8.24
N LEU A 469 -21.57 -21.61 7.34
CA LEU A 469 -22.12 -21.62 5.99
C LEU A 469 -22.82 -22.97 5.72
N PRO A 470 -24.07 -23.14 6.16
CA PRO A 470 -24.81 -24.37 5.89
C PRO A 470 -25.05 -24.57 4.38
N SER A 471 -25.45 -25.78 3.98
CA SER A 471 -25.78 -26.09 2.59
C SER A 471 -27.13 -25.50 2.14
N GLY A 472 -27.33 -25.46 0.82
CA GLY A 472 -28.59 -25.03 0.20
C GLY A 472 -28.93 -23.54 0.40
N ASN A 473 -30.22 -23.21 0.27
CA ASN A 473 -30.71 -21.83 0.24
C ASN A 473 -30.44 -21.05 1.54
N THR A 474 -30.36 -21.75 2.69
CA THR A 474 -29.99 -21.13 3.96
C THR A 474 -28.57 -20.57 3.89
N GLY A 475 -27.61 -21.35 3.38
CA GLY A 475 -26.23 -20.91 3.19
C GLY A 475 -26.12 -19.72 2.25
N ILE A 476 -26.85 -19.77 1.13
CA ILE A 476 -26.94 -18.68 0.15
C ILE A 476 -27.46 -17.40 0.82
N SER A 477 -28.53 -17.49 1.62
CA SER A 477 -29.09 -16.33 2.33
C SER A 477 -28.12 -15.76 3.37
N VAL A 478 -27.39 -16.64 4.07
CA VAL A 478 -26.38 -16.25 5.06
C VAL A 478 -25.22 -15.52 4.40
N ILE A 479 -24.65 -16.05 3.31
CA ILE A 479 -23.56 -15.37 2.60
C ILE A 479 -24.01 -14.04 2.01
N GLN A 480 -25.23 -13.97 1.48
CA GLN A 480 -25.75 -12.71 0.96
C GLN A 480 -25.80 -11.62 2.05
N ASN A 481 -26.26 -11.96 3.26
CA ASN A 481 -26.27 -11.02 4.39
C ASN A 481 -24.85 -10.59 4.79
N TYR A 482 -23.88 -11.50 4.78
CA TYR A 482 -22.48 -11.17 5.08
C TYR A 482 -21.79 -10.34 3.98
N THR A 483 -22.20 -10.50 2.73
CA THR A 483 -21.72 -9.67 1.62
C THR A 483 -22.32 -8.25 1.69
N ILE A 484 -23.58 -8.13 2.13
CA ILE A 484 -24.23 -6.82 2.35
C ILE A 484 -23.65 -6.12 3.57
N ASN A 485 -23.49 -6.84 4.68
CA ASN A 485 -22.93 -6.33 5.93
C ASN A 485 -21.87 -7.31 6.46
N PRO A 486 -20.57 -7.00 6.32
CA PRO A 486 -19.48 -7.83 6.83
C PRO A 486 -19.58 -8.14 8.32
N SER A 487 -20.28 -7.31 9.09
CA SER A 487 -20.48 -7.44 10.54
C SER A 487 -21.83 -8.05 10.93
N TYR A 488 -22.54 -8.66 9.99
CA TYR A 488 -23.75 -9.40 10.28
C TYR A 488 -23.48 -10.46 11.38
N SER A 489 -24.41 -10.63 12.31
CA SER A 489 -24.31 -11.60 13.41
C SER A 489 -25.63 -12.34 13.64
N GLY A 490 -26.56 -12.25 12.68
CA GLY A 490 -27.91 -12.79 12.80
C GLY A 490 -28.01 -14.30 12.53
N TYR A 491 -26.91 -15.00 12.25
CA TYR A 491 -26.91 -16.45 12.07
C TYR A 491 -26.18 -17.15 13.23
N THR A 492 -26.91 -18.03 13.91
CA THR A 492 -26.38 -18.98 14.89
C THR A 492 -26.40 -20.37 14.27
N SER A 493 -25.28 -21.07 14.31
CA SER A 493 -25.19 -22.44 13.79
C SER A 493 -26.12 -23.39 14.55
N SER A 494 -26.37 -24.57 13.98
CA SER A 494 -27.11 -25.64 14.65
C SER A 494 -26.46 -26.12 15.96
N SER A 495 -25.18 -25.83 16.17
CA SER A 495 -24.45 -26.11 17.42
C SER A 495 -24.58 -25.01 18.48
N GLY A 496 -25.35 -23.95 18.22
CA GLY A 496 -25.52 -22.81 19.14
C GLY A 496 -24.40 -21.76 19.06
N THR A 497 -23.49 -21.87 18.09
CA THR A 497 -22.39 -20.91 17.91
C THR A 497 -22.89 -19.71 17.12
N THR A 498 -22.80 -18.50 17.68
CA THR A 498 -23.04 -17.27 16.90
C THR A 498 -21.88 -17.07 15.94
N CYS A 499 -22.18 -17.00 14.65
CA CYS A 499 -21.16 -16.90 13.61
C CYS A 499 -20.79 -15.44 13.33
N SER A 500 -19.51 -15.22 13.00
CA SER A 500 -18.97 -13.95 12.50
C SER A 500 -18.19 -14.23 11.22
N TYR A 501 -18.30 -13.34 10.24
CA TYR A 501 -17.81 -13.57 8.88
C TYR A 501 -16.93 -12.43 8.38
N LEU A 502 -16.05 -12.01 9.26
CA LEU A 502 -15.10 -10.95 8.94
C LEU A 502 -14.07 -11.45 7.93
N ALA A 503 -13.60 -12.70 8.04
CA ALA A 503 -12.54 -13.24 7.17
C ALA A 503 -11.33 -12.30 7.07
N GLY A 504 -10.84 -11.84 8.23
CA GLY A 504 -9.77 -10.85 8.30
C GLY A 504 -10.23 -9.39 8.16
N ARG A 505 -11.47 -9.11 7.74
CA ARG A 505 -11.99 -7.75 7.56
C ARG A 505 -12.27 -7.01 8.86
N GLN A 506 -12.12 -5.69 8.83
CA GLN A 506 -12.41 -4.83 9.98
C GLN A 506 -13.90 -4.88 10.32
N SER A 507 -14.21 -5.15 11.59
CA SER A 507 -15.58 -5.06 12.09
C SER A 507 -16.13 -3.63 11.95
N GLY A 508 -17.37 -3.51 11.49
CA GLY A 508 -18.07 -2.26 11.19
C GLY A 508 -17.67 -1.58 9.88
N TRP A 509 -16.68 -2.11 9.15
CA TRP A 509 -16.20 -1.53 7.90
C TRP A 509 -16.79 -2.24 6.68
N MET A 510 -17.23 -1.49 5.68
CA MET A 510 -18.08 -2.01 4.59
C MET A 510 -17.29 -2.40 3.34
N LEU A 511 -16.10 -1.83 3.15
CA LEU A 511 -15.22 -2.14 2.01
C LEU A 511 -14.20 -3.22 2.35
N GLY A 512 -14.03 -4.17 1.43
CA GLY A 512 -12.87 -5.06 1.44
C GLY A 512 -11.56 -4.30 1.20
N GLY A 513 -10.43 -4.97 1.38
CA GLY A 513 -9.12 -4.38 1.09
C GLY A 513 -8.90 -4.18 -0.40
N PHE A 514 -7.90 -3.38 -0.74
CA PHE A 514 -7.40 -3.23 -2.11
C PHE A 514 -6.06 -3.95 -2.29
N SER A 515 -5.81 -4.45 -3.50
CA SER A 515 -4.57 -5.02 -4.00
C SER A 515 -3.85 -3.98 -4.87
N GLY A 516 -2.59 -4.24 -5.26
CA GLY A 516 -1.87 -3.35 -6.19
C GLY A 516 -2.45 -3.31 -7.61
N ASN A 517 -3.38 -4.21 -7.92
CA ASN A 517 -4.02 -4.35 -9.23
C ASN A 517 -5.49 -3.88 -9.23
N ASP A 518 -6.02 -3.50 -8.06
CA ASP A 518 -7.29 -2.81 -7.99
C ASP A 518 -7.18 -1.44 -8.66
N HIS A 519 -8.25 -1.04 -9.33
CA HIS A 519 -8.26 0.16 -10.15
C HIS A 519 -9.35 1.12 -9.72
N ALA A 520 -9.14 2.41 -9.98
CA ALA A 520 -10.16 3.41 -9.78
C ALA A 520 -10.03 4.56 -10.77
N GLN A 521 -11.17 5.16 -11.09
CA GLN A 521 -11.29 6.20 -12.10
C GLN A 521 -12.40 7.18 -11.75
N TYR A 522 -12.14 8.46 -11.99
CA TYR A 522 -13.17 9.49 -11.95
C TYR A 522 -14.06 9.44 -13.20
N LEU A 523 -15.37 9.29 -13.01
CA LEU A 523 -16.38 9.32 -14.07
C LEU A 523 -17.11 10.68 -14.05
N GLY A 524 -16.58 11.62 -14.83
CA GLY A 524 -17.27 12.88 -15.12
C GLY A 524 -18.24 12.77 -16.29
N PRO A 525 -18.86 13.87 -16.74
CA PRO A 525 -19.69 13.89 -17.95
C PRO A 525 -18.95 13.41 -19.22
N PRO A 526 -19.67 12.84 -20.21
CA PRO A 526 -19.09 12.49 -21.50
C PRO A 526 -18.39 13.69 -22.14
N GLY A 527 -17.23 13.45 -22.73
CA GLY A 527 -16.43 14.54 -23.28
C GLY A 527 -15.18 14.05 -24.00
N ASN A 528 -15.25 12.88 -24.63
CA ASN A 528 -14.14 12.38 -25.43
C ASN A 528 -14.15 13.10 -26.79
N ALA A 529 -13.21 14.03 -26.97
CA ALA A 529 -13.15 14.83 -28.20
C ALA A 529 -12.93 14.01 -29.47
N ASN A 530 -12.37 12.79 -29.35
CA ASN A 530 -12.17 11.89 -30.48
C ASN A 530 -13.50 11.34 -31.04
N LEU A 531 -14.60 11.47 -30.31
CA LEU A 531 -15.92 10.99 -30.71
C LEU A 531 -16.82 12.09 -31.30
N LEU A 532 -16.40 13.37 -31.27
CA LEU A 532 -17.21 14.51 -31.72
C LEU A 532 -17.59 14.47 -33.21
N GLY A 533 -16.77 13.79 -34.02
CA GLY A 533 -17.04 13.59 -35.45
C GLY A 533 -18.05 12.47 -35.76
N LEU A 534 -18.48 11.71 -34.74
CA LEU A 534 -19.39 10.57 -34.90
C LEU A 534 -20.85 11.01 -34.69
N GLY A 535 -21.75 10.46 -35.51
CA GLY A 535 -23.18 10.78 -35.47
C GLY A 535 -23.79 10.53 -34.09
N GLY A 536 -24.64 11.45 -33.61
CA GLY A 536 -25.37 11.32 -32.35
C GLY A 536 -24.57 11.58 -31.06
N TYR A 537 -23.23 11.54 -31.09
CA TYR A 537 -22.42 11.68 -29.88
C TYR A 537 -22.59 13.04 -29.20
N VAL A 538 -22.64 14.12 -29.97
CA VAL A 538 -22.83 15.47 -29.42
C VAL A 538 -24.13 15.58 -28.64
N SER A 539 -25.23 15.03 -29.17
CA SER A 539 -26.52 15.01 -28.48
C SER A 539 -26.46 14.17 -27.19
N PHE A 540 -25.81 13.00 -27.24
CA PHE A 540 -25.59 12.16 -26.06
C PHE A 540 -24.77 12.91 -24.99
N ALA A 541 -23.66 13.53 -25.37
CA ALA A 541 -22.81 14.29 -24.46
C ALA A 541 -23.55 15.47 -23.83
N GLN A 542 -24.35 16.20 -24.62
CA GLN A 542 -25.22 17.27 -24.12
C GLN A 542 -26.27 16.75 -23.14
N ASN A 543 -26.89 15.59 -23.40
CA ASN A 543 -27.90 15.02 -22.51
C ASN A 543 -27.31 14.59 -21.17
N ASN A 544 -26.04 14.20 -21.15
CA ASN A 544 -25.35 13.69 -19.97
C ASN A 544 -24.39 14.71 -19.34
N ASN A 545 -24.39 15.98 -19.79
CA ASN A 545 -23.45 17.00 -19.35
C ASN A 545 -23.58 17.37 -17.86
N LYS A 546 -24.73 17.08 -17.26
CA LYS A 546 -25.07 17.34 -15.85
C LYS A 546 -25.18 16.07 -15.01
N ARG A 547 -24.84 14.90 -15.56
CA ARG A 547 -24.89 13.65 -14.80
C ARG A 547 -24.07 13.77 -13.51
N GLU A 548 -24.52 13.08 -12.48
CA GLU A 548 -23.76 12.95 -11.24
C GLU A 548 -22.34 12.46 -11.52
N GLN A 549 -21.38 13.05 -10.83
CA GLN A 549 -19.96 12.77 -10.99
C GLN A 549 -19.59 11.70 -9.99
N LEU A 550 -19.00 10.60 -10.45
CA LEU A 550 -18.73 9.43 -9.62
C LEU A 550 -17.24 9.14 -9.53
N VAL A 551 -16.83 8.52 -8.42
CA VAL A 551 -15.56 7.79 -8.34
C VAL A 551 -15.87 6.31 -8.43
N LEU A 552 -15.39 5.65 -9.48
CA LEU A 552 -15.53 4.21 -9.68
C LEU A 552 -14.27 3.51 -9.16
N PHE A 553 -14.43 2.36 -8.50
CA PHE A 553 -13.30 1.58 -8.02
C PHE A 553 -13.64 0.11 -7.83
N THR A 554 -12.67 -0.77 -8.03
CA THR A 554 -12.79 -2.19 -7.69
C THR A 554 -12.32 -2.44 -6.26
N SER A 555 -12.89 -3.44 -5.60
CA SER A 555 -12.45 -3.92 -4.29
C SER A 555 -12.37 -5.44 -4.30
N ASN A 556 -11.47 -5.99 -3.49
CA ASN A 556 -11.32 -7.44 -3.35
C ASN A 556 -12.51 -8.12 -2.65
N ASP A 557 -13.49 -7.36 -2.15
CA ASP A 557 -14.79 -7.92 -1.77
C ASP A 557 -15.68 -8.30 -2.98
N GLY A 558 -15.13 -8.20 -4.20
CA GLY A 558 -15.71 -8.73 -5.43
C GLY A 558 -16.71 -7.79 -6.09
N PHE A 559 -16.71 -6.51 -5.74
CA PHE A 559 -17.52 -5.49 -6.41
C PHE A 559 -16.68 -4.43 -7.12
N LEU A 560 -17.19 -3.98 -8.26
CA LEU A 560 -16.95 -2.66 -8.81
C LEU A 560 -17.99 -1.72 -8.19
N TYR A 561 -17.53 -0.71 -7.47
CA TYR A 561 -18.36 0.30 -6.81
C TYR A 561 -18.35 1.61 -7.58
N ALA A 562 -19.39 2.41 -7.34
CA ALA A 562 -19.38 3.83 -7.59
C ALA A 562 -19.93 4.60 -6.39
N VAL A 563 -19.23 5.68 -6.03
CA VAL A 563 -19.62 6.62 -4.99
C VAL A 563 -19.76 8.02 -5.58
N ASP A 564 -20.64 8.84 -5.00
CA ASP A 564 -20.74 10.25 -5.37
C ASP A 564 -19.40 10.94 -5.07
N SER A 565 -18.89 11.65 -6.07
CA SER A 565 -17.55 12.25 -6.01
C SER A 565 -17.44 13.42 -5.03
N GLN A 566 -18.55 13.95 -4.53
CA GLN A 566 -18.60 15.07 -3.59
C GLN A 566 -18.92 14.62 -2.17
N THR A 567 -19.85 13.68 -1.97
CA THR A 567 -20.28 13.22 -0.64
C THR A 567 -19.64 11.91 -0.21
N GLY A 568 -19.16 11.09 -1.15
CA GLY A 568 -18.63 9.75 -0.86
C GLY A 568 -19.71 8.69 -0.67
N ASP A 569 -20.99 9.06 -0.77
CA ASP A 569 -22.11 8.13 -0.58
C ASP A 569 -22.14 7.07 -1.68
N LEU A 570 -22.44 5.82 -1.29
CA LEU A 570 -22.60 4.72 -2.23
C LEU A 570 -23.79 4.94 -3.16
N VAL A 571 -23.51 4.91 -4.46
CA VAL A 571 -24.52 5.01 -5.51
C VAL A 571 -24.91 3.62 -6.01
N TRP A 572 -23.93 2.77 -6.33
CA TRP A 572 -24.15 1.39 -6.75
C TRP A 572 -22.91 0.52 -6.56
N GLY A 573 -23.13 -0.80 -6.50
CA GLY A 573 -22.07 -1.80 -6.61
C GLY A 573 -22.48 -2.93 -7.53
N TRP A 574 -21.56 -3.44 -8.34
CA TRP A 574 -21.80 -4.54 -9.28
C TRP A 574 -20.73 -5.63 -9.13
N MET A 575 -21.19 -6.88 -8.96
CA MET A 575 -20.36 -8.08 -8.98
C MET A 575 -20.62 -8.87 -10.26
N PRO A 576 -19.58 -9.27 -11.02
CA PRO A 576 -19.73 -10.21 -12.11
C PRO A 576 -20.36 -11.52 -11.63
N ARG A 577 -21.32 -12.04 -12.39
CA ARG A 577 -21.99 -13.31 -12.04
C ARG A 577 -21.03 -14.48 -11.77
N PRO A 578 -19.92 -14.67 -12.52
CA PRO A 578 -18.95 -15.74 -12.22
C PRO A 578 -18.30 -15.64 -10.82
N PHE A 579 -18.23 -14.45 -10.23
CA PHE A 579 -17.61 -14.27 -8.91
C PHE A 579 -18.53 -14.73 -7.79
N VAL A 580 -19.85 -14.67 -7.99
CA VAL A 580 -20.86 -15.03 -6.98
C VAL A 580 -20.65 -16.45 -6.48
N SER A 581 -20.35 -17.40 -7.37
CA SER A 581 -20.11 -18.80 -7.00
C SER A 581 -18.84 -19.01 -6.20
N ASN A 582 -17.95 -18.02 -6.05
CA ASN A 582 -16.74 -18.12 -5.23
C ASN A 582 -16.91 -17.60 -3.80
N LEU A 583 -18.05 -16.97 -3.49
CA LEU A 583 -18.32 -16.41 -2.16
C LEU A 583 -18.38 -17.48 -1.05
N TRP A 584 -18.51 -18.77 -1.39
CA TRP A 584 -18.40 -19.86 -0.40
C TRP A 584 -17.03 -19.87 0.28
N ASN A 585 -15.97 -19.46 -0.42
CA ASN A 585 -14.60 -19.41 0.09
C ASN A 585 -14.24 -18.01 0.65
N TYR A 586 -15.16 -17.43 1.40
CA TYR A 586 -15.02 -16.09 1.96
C TYR A 586 -13.77 -15.82 2.78
N THR A 587 -13.15 -16.86 3.36
CA THR A 587 -11.91 -16.68 4.13
C THR A 587 -10.75 -16.25 3.26
N ALA A 588 -10.79 -16.58 1.96
CA ALA A 588 -9.78 -16.21 0.99
C ALA A 588 -10.29 -15.20 -0.04
N PHE A 589 -11.61 -15.13 -0.27
CA PHE A 589 -12.22 -14.29 -1.29
C PHE A 589 -11.79 -12.80 -1.21
N PRO A 590 -11.77 -12.14 -0.03
CA PRO A 590 -11.32 -10.75 0.13
C PRO A 590 -9.84 -10.50 -0.18
N THR A 591 -9.07 -11.53 -0.47
CA THR A 591 -7.62 -11.46 -0.78
C THR A 591 -7.27 -12.14 -2.10
N ALA A 592 -8.27 -12.60 -2.85
CA ALA A 592 -8.06 -13.42 -4.03
C ALA A 592 -7.78 -12.61 -5.31
N GLY A 593 -7.89 -11.28 -5.28
CA GLY A 593 -7.59 -10.44 -6.45
C GLY A 593 -8.57 -10.64 -7.61
N TYR A 594 -9.86 -10.87 -7.34
CA TYR A 594 -10.83 -11.17 -8.40
C TYR A 594 -10.94 -10.07 -9.47
N PHE A 595 -10.64 -8.82 -9.12
CA PHE A 595 -10.64 -7.67 -10.04
C PHE A 595 -9.25 -7.27 -10.56
N ASP A 596 -8.22 -8.08 -10.30
CA ASP A 596 -6.89 -7.85 -10.85
C ASP A 596 -6.96 -7.83 -12.39
N GLY A 597 -6.65 -6.68 -13.00
CA GLY A 597 -6.87 -6.43 -14.43
C GLY A 597 -7.32 -5.00 -14.78
N GLY A 598 -7.86 -4.27 -13.81
CA GLY A 598 -8.29 -2.88 -13.98
C GLY A 598 -9.43 -2.68 -14.99
N PHE A 599 -9.84 -1.42 -15.16
CA PHE A 599 -10.91 -1.05 -16.07
C PHE A 599 -10.73 0.34 -16.67
N THR A 600 -11.46 0.60 -17.75
CA THR A 600 -11.60 1.93 -18.33
C THR A 600 -13.07 2.24 -18.59
N THR A 601 -13.42 3.52 -18.51
CA THR A 601 -14.75 3.99 -18.90
C THR A 601 -14.72 4.53 -20.33
N THR A 602 -15.69 4.16 -21.15
CA THR A 602 -15.83 4.69 -22.52
C THR A 602 -17.28 4.94 -22.89
N ASP A 603 -17.50 5.88 -23.80
CA ASP A 603 -18.79 6.02 -24.46
C ASP A 603 -18.76 5.21 -25.75
N ALA A 604 -19.82 4.43 -26.01
CA ALA A 604 -19.91 3.60 -27.19
C ALA A 604 -21.28 3.69 -27.87
N VAL A 605 -21.28 3.54 -29.19
CA VAL A 605 -22.51 3.40 -30.00
C VAL A 605 -23.24 2.14 -29.57
N ASP A 606 -24.50 2.29 -29.16
CA ASP A 606 -25.32 1.25 -28.52
C ASP A 606 -26.35 0.66 -29.50
N THR A 607 -25.92 0.39 -30.75
CA THR A 607 -26.80 -0.24 -31.76
C THR A 607 -26.08 -1.34 -32.55
N THR A 608 -26.87 -2.28 -33.08
CA THR A 608 -26.40 -3.41 -33.88
C THR A 608 -26.45 -3.18 -35.38
N THR A 609 -26.98 -2.03 -35.87
CA THR A 609 -27.36 -1.89 -37.29
C THR A 609 -26.99 -0.58 -37.99
N ASN A 610 -26.55 0.50 -37.32
CA ASN A 610 -26.00 1.67 -38.04
C ASN A 610 -25.20 2.66 -37.13
N PRO A 611 -23.91 2.95 -37.42
CA PRO A 611 -23.11 3.98 -36.73
C PRO A 611 -23.59 5.43 -36.93
N ALA A 612 -24.53 5.68 -37.86
CA ALA A 612 -25.21 6.98 -37.99
C ALA A 612 -26.40 7.15 -37.02
N ALA A 613 -26.68 6.16 -36.16
CA ALA A 613 -27.86 6.08 -35.31
C ALA A 613 -27.68 6.81 -33.96
N SER A 614 -28.76 7.44 -33.53
CA SER A 614 -28.90 8.35 -32.39
C SER A 614 -28.78 7.73 -30.98
N ASP A 615 -28.17 6.55 -30.82
CA ASP A 615 -28.17 5.84 -29.52
C ASP A 615 -26.75 5.51 -29.02
N TRP A 616 -26.43 6.06 -27.85
CA TRP A 616 -25.12 6.04 -27.21
C TRP A 616 -25.30 5.72 -25.72
N ALA A 617 -24.34 4.99 -25.17
CA ALA A 617 -24.27 4.74 -23.73
C ALA A 617 -22.83 4.81 -23.23
N SER A 618 -22.66 5.04 -21.93
CA SER A 618 -21.37 4.87 -21.27
C SER A 618 -21.22 3.43 -20.78
N TYR A 619 -20.01 2.91 -20.84
CA TYR A 619 -19.65 1.56 -20.43
C TYR A 619 -18.44 1.57 -19.52
N VAL A 620 -18.40 0.61 -18.59
CA VAL A 620 -17.19 0.20 -17.89
C VAL A 620 -16.68 -1.06 -18.55
N VAL A 621 -15.47 -1.02 -19.10
CA VAL A 621 -14.85 -2.14 -19.81
C VAL A 621 -13.61 -2.54 -19.04
N GLY A 622 -13.53 -3.80 -18.62
CA GLY A 622 -12.50 -4.22 -17.67
C GLY A 622 -11.97 -5.63 -17.91
N THR A 623 -10.80 -5.84 -17.32
CA THR A 623 -10.14 -7.13 -17.16
C THR A 623 -10.23 -7.51 -15.68
N ALA A 624 -10.30 -8.80 -15.39
CA ALA A 624 -10.40 -9.33 -14.04
C ALA A 624 -9.76 -10.73 -13.99
N GLU A 625 -9.59 -11.28 -12.79
CA GLU A 625 -8.93 -12.57 -12.54
C GLU A 625 -7.57 -12.69 -13.26
N GLY A 626 -6.77 -11.61 -13.23
CA GLY A 626 -5.44 -11.53 -13.86
C GLY A 626 -5.44 -11.63 -15.39
N GLY A 627 -6.61 -11.53 -16.04
CA GLY A 627 -6.80 -11.73 -17.48
C GLY A 627 -7.62 -12.96 -17.86
N ALA A 628 -8.08 -13.76 -16.90
CA ALA A 628 -8.98 -14.88 -17.19
C ALA A 628 -10.42 -14.42 -17.47
N TYR A 629 -10.80 -13.21 -17.06
CA TYR A 629 -12.13 -12.67 -17.29
C TYR A 629 -12.09 -11.25 -17.85
N HIS A 630 -12.90 -10.98 -18.88
CA HIS A 630 -13.06 -9.65 -19.47
C HIS A 630 -14.54 -9.32 -19.61
N TYR A 631 -14.91 -8.06 -19.40
CA TYR A 631 -16.31 -7.65 -19.38
C TYR A 631 -16.55 -6.26 -19.98
N SER A 632 -17.81 -6.03 -20.37
CA SER A 632 -18.36 -4.71 -20.67
C SER A 632 -19.69 -4.52 -19.93
N LEU A 633 -19.72 -3.56 -19.02
CA LEU A 633 -20.88 -3.20 -18.21
C LEU A 633 -21.49 -1.90 -18.74
N LYS A 634 -22.73 -1.96 -19.21
CA LYS A 634 -23.47 -0.81 -19.71
C LYS A 634 -24.05 0.00 -18.56
N LEU A 635 -23.88 1.31 -18.62
CA LEU A 635 -24.48 2.28 -17.70
C LEU A 635 -25.69 2.96 -18.34
N SER A 636 -26.62 3.41 -17.50
CA SER A 636 -27.79 4.18 -17.92
C SER A 636 -27.40 5.54 -18.49
N SER A 637 -28.10 5.95 -19.55
CA SER A 637 -27.98 7.29 -20.15
C SER A 637 -29.05 8.23 -19.59
N ASN A 638 -28.70 9.50 -19.42
CA ASN A 638 -29.61 10.54 -18.95
C ASN A 638 -30.40 11.16 -20.11
N THR A 639 -31.61 11.63 -19.81
CA THR A 639 -32.32 12.60 -20.65
C THR A 639 -31.75 14.01 -20.45
N ALA A 640 -31.97 14.90 -21.42
CA ALA A 640 -31.47 16.26 -21.39
C ALA A 640 -31.78 16.98 -20.07
N GLY A 641 -30.74 17.44 -19.37
CA GLY A 641 -30.85 18.20 -18.13
C GLY A 641 -30.99 17.35 -16.86
N SER A 642 -31.05 16.02 -16.96
CA SER A 642 -31.05 15.13 -15.79
C SER A 642 -29.70 15.15 -15.06
N THR A 643 -29.78 15.13 -13.74
CA THR A 643 -28.63 15.05 -12.82
C THR A 643 -28.44 13.66 -12.24
N SER A 644 -29.23 12.68 -12.65
CA SER A 644 -29.17 11.31 -12.11
C SER A 644 -27.81 10.66 -12.35
N ALA A 645 -27.38 9.83 -11.42
CA ALA A 645 -26.18 9.02 -11.60
C ALA A 645 -26.33 8.00 -12.73
N PRO A 646 -25.26 7.76 -13.52
CA PRO A 646 -25.21 6.61 -14.42
C PRO A 646 -25.12 5.32 -13.59
N THR A 647 -26.11 4.44 -13.72
CA THR A 647 -26.20 3.17 -12.98
C THR A 647 -26.10 1.96 -13.92
N PRO A 648 -25.58 0.80 -13.47
CA PRO A 648 -25.50 -0.40 -14.30
C PRO A 648 -26.88 -0.90 -14.74
N THR A 649 -27.08 -1.10 -16.05
CA THR A 649 -28.34 -1.63 -16.59
C THR A 649 -28.22 -3.07 -17.07
N SER A 650 -27.06 -3.42 -17.63
CA SER A 650 -26.79 -4.74 -18.19
C SER A 650 -25.30 -4.97 -18.37
N GLN A 651 -24.85 -6.21 -18.21
CA GLN A 651 -23.56 -6.64 -18.75
C GLN A 651 -23.76 -7.01 -20.24
N ALA A 652 -23.10 -6.26 -21.13
CA ALA A 652 -23.18 -6.49 -22.57
C ALA A 652 -22.55 -7.83 -22.97
N TRP A 653 -21.43 -8.18 -22.33
CA TRP A 653 -20.75 -9.46 -22.48
C TRP A 653 -19.78 -9.71 -21.32
N GLY A 654 -19.46 -10.98 -21.11
CA GLY A 654 -18.45 -11.48 -20.18
C GLY A 654 -17.71 -12.67 -20.79
N THR A 655 -16.46 -12.46 -21.18
CA THR A 655 -15.61 -13.49 -21.78
C THR A 655 -14.77 -14.14 -20.68
N VAL A 656 -15.05 -15.41 -20.40
CA VAL A 656 -14.23 -16.25 -19.52
C VAL A 656 -13.27 -17.07 -20.38
N VAL A 657 -11.97 -16.97 -20.11
CA VAL A 657 -10.94 -17.81 -20.72
C VAL A 657 -10.59 -18.92 -19.74
N ASN A 658 -11.22 -20.07 -19.90
CA ASN A 658 -11.13 -21.17 -18.93
C ASN A 658 -9.79 -21.92 -18.97
N THR A 659 -9.30 -22.30 -17.79
CA THR A 659 -8.27 -23.33 -17.63
C THR A 659 -8.88 -24.71 -17.94
N SER A 660 -8.45 -25.34 -19.02
CA SER A 660 -8.74 -26.76 -19.29
C SER A 660 -7.69 -27.66 -18.60
N SER A 661 -7.87 -28.99 -18.60
CA SER A 661 -6.85 -29.94 -18.12
C SER A 661 -5.48 -29.81 -18.82
N THR A 662 -5.42 -29.09 -19.94
CA THR A 662 -4.19 -28.82 -20.70
C THR A 662 -3.64 -27.40 -20.53
N ILE A 663 -4.46 -26.44 -20.06
CA ILE A 663 -4.06 -25.05 -19.84
C ILE A 663 -3.79 -24.88 -18.35
N THR A 664 -2.54 -24.61 -18.01
CA THR A 664 -2.06 -24.52 -16.62
C THR A 664 -2.19 -23.11 -16.06
N THR A 665 -2.02 -22.09 -16.90
CA THR A 665 -2.19 -20.68 -16.51
C THR A 665 -2.85 -19.86 -17.60
N VAL A 666 -3.60 -18.83 -17.19
CA VAL A 666 -4.22 -17.81 -18.04
C VAL A 666 -3.86 -16.46 -17.43
N SER A 667 -3.40 -15.51 -18.26
CA SER A 667 -3.14 -14.14 -17.81
C SER A 667 -3.21 -13.15 -18.96
N SER A 668 -3.34 -11.86 -18.64
CA SER A 668 -3.19 -10.77 -19.61
C SER A 668 -1.86 -10.04 -19.35
N PRO A 669 -1.10 -9.67 -20.39
CA PRO A 669 0.12 -8.90 -20.23
C PRO A 669 -0.10 -7.63 -19.39
N GLN A 670 0.70 -7.48 -18.32
CA GLN A 670 0.62 -6.38 -17.35
C GLN A 670 -0.76 -6.16 -16.71
N GLU A 671 -1.68 -7.13 -16.82
CA GLU A 671 -3.02 -7.03 -16.24
C GLU A 671 -3.70 -5.69 -16.59
N GLN A 672 -3.53 -5.24 -17.83
CA GLN A 672 -4.04 -3.95 -18.30
C GLN A 672 -5.55 -4.01 -18.53
N ALA A 673 -6.23 -2.90 -18.24
CA ALA A 673 -7.59 -2.67 -18.71
C ALA A 673 -7.65 -2.75 -20.25
N PRO A 674 -8.76 -3.21 -20.85
CA PRO A 674 -8.88 -3.28 -22.31
C PRO A 674 -8.70 -1.90 -22.94
N VAL A 675 -7.90 -1.84 -24.01
CA VAL A 675 -7.67 -0.60 -24.76
C VAL A 675 -8.86 -0.35 -25.67
N ILE A 676 -9.45 0.84 -25.59
CA ILE A 676 -10.59 1.19 -26.44
C ILE A 676 -10.12 1.78 -27.75
N VAL A 677 -10.52 1.15 -28.85
CA VAL A 677 -10.24 1.59 -30.21
C VAL A 677 -11.53 1.97 -30.91
N THR A 678 -11.45 2.89 -31.88
CA THR A 678 -12.60 3.27 -32.73
C THR A 678 -12.34 2.80 -34.14
N PHE A 679 -13.23 1.96 -34.66
CA PHE A 679 -13.17 1.46 -36.04
C PHE A 679 -14.57 1.48 -36.67
N ASN A 680 -14.66 1.95 -37.91
CA ASN A 680 -15.93 2.13 -38.64
C ASN A 680 -17.05 2.83 -37.84
N GLY A 681 -16.67 3.81 -37.00
CA GLY A 681 -17.60 4.59 -36.19
C GLY A 681 -18.09 3.92 -34.90
N SER A 682 -17.59 2.73 -34.56
CA SER A 682 -17.95 2.01 -33.34
C SER A 682 -16.73 1.71 -32.47
N GLN A 683 -16.96 1.55 -31.16
CA GLN A 683 -15.92 1.31 -30.17
C GLN A 683 -15.74 -0.19 -29.93
N TYR A 684 -14.47 -0.61 -29.89
CA TYR A 684 -14.07 -2.00 -29.63
C TYR A 684 -13.09 -2.02 -28.45
N ALA A 685 -13.23 -3.05 -27.62
CA ALA A 685 -12.28 -3.42 -26.60
C ALA A 685 -11.20 -4.30 -27.23
N LEU A 686 -9.95 -3.86 -27.14
CA LEU A 686 -8.76 -4.57 -27.58
C LEU A 686 -8.00 -5.07 -26.35
N TYR A 687 -7.72 -6.38 -26.31
CA TYR A 687 -6.93 -6.97 -25.23
C TYR A 687 -6.22 -8.23 -25.71
N VAL A 688 -5.20 -8.66 -24.96
CA VAL A 688 -4.44 -9.89 -25.23
C VAL A 688 -4.54 -10.83 -24.05
N VAL A 689 -4.73 -12.11 -24.34
CA VAL A 689 -4.71 -13.18 -23.33
C VAL A 689 -3.61 -14.18 -23.65
N ASN A 690 -2.74 -14.39 -22.69
CA ASN A 690 -1.72 -15.43 -22.67
C ASN A 690 -2.31 -16.70 -22.06
N THR A 691 -2.18 -17.81 -22.78
CA THR A 691 -2.52 -19.14 -22.26
C THR A 691 -1.28 -20.01 -22.30
N THR A 692 -0.94 -20.64 -21.17
CA THR A 692 0.22 -21.53 -21.08
C THR A 692 -0.25 -22.97 -20.92
N LYS A 693 0.35 -23.86 -21.71
CA LYS A 693 0.11 -25.31 -21.63
C LYS A 693 1.35 -26.01 -21.11
N GLY A 694 1.17 -26.93 -20.17
CA GLY A 694 2.27 -27.66 -19.52
C GLY A 694 2.93 -26.88 -18.36
N THR A 695 4.00 -27.45 -17.79
CA THR A 695 4.70 -26.90 -16.61
C THR A 695 6.22 -26.91 -16.82
N GLY A 696 6.94 -26.02 -16.15
CA GLY A 696 8.40 -25.96 -16.22
C GLY A 696 8.92 -25.61 -17.61
N SER A 697 10.09 -26.12 -17.99
CA SER A 697 10.76 -25.76 -19.26
C SER A 697 10.05 -26.23 -20.54
N SER A 698 9.05 -27.13 -20.43
CA SER A 698 8.22 -27.58 -21.57
C SER A 698 6.94 -26.75 -21.74
N ALA A 699 6.71 -25.75 -20.87
CA ALA A 699 5.55 -24.91 -20.95
C ALA A 699 5.55 -24.06 -22.23
N VAL A 700 4.44 -24.06 -22.96
CA VAL A 700 4.28 -23.26 -24.18
C VAL A 700 3.20 -22.22 -23.95
N THR A 701 3.56 -20.94 -24.12
CA THR A 701 2.64 -19.81 -24.02
C THR A 701 2.20 -19.37 -25.41
N THR A 702 0.89 -19.14 -25.58
CA THR A 702 0.31 -18.53 -26.78
C THR A 702 -0.43 -17.26 -26.39
N SER A 703 -0.11 -16.15 -27.06
CA SER A 703 -0.82 -14.88 -26.92
C SER A 703 -1.93 -14.79 -27.98
N THR A 704 -3.14 -14.45 -27.54
CA THR A 704 -4.31 -14.30 -28.40
C THR A 704 -4.83 -12.88 -28.31
N LEU A 705 -4.90 -12.18 -29.44
CA LEU A 705 -5.54 -10.87 -29.57
C LEU A 705 -7.05 -11.04 -29.59
N TYR A 706 -7.77 -10.21 -28.85
CA TYR A 706 -9.22 -10.11 -28.87
C TYR A 706 -9.65 -8.71 -29.29
N GLU A 707 -10.64 -8.65 -30.17
CA GLU A 707 -11.30 -7.45 -30.65
C GLU A 707 -12.81 -7.62 -30.55
N GLN A 708 -13.40 -6.99 -29.55
CA GLN A 708 -14.83 -7.14 -29.24
C GLN A 708 -15.52 -5.79 -29.19
N ASN A 709 -16.62 -5.65 -29.92
CA ASN A 709 -17.42 -4.44 -29.86
C ASN A 709 -17.92 -4.20 -28.43
N VAL A 710 -17.72 -2.99 -27.90
CA VAL A 710 -18.02 -2.67 -26.50
C VAL A 710 -19.48 -2.93 -26.15
N ALA A 711 -20.41 -2.53 -27.02
CA ALA A 711 -21.85 -2.64 -26.78
C ALA A 711 -22.41 -4.04 -27.06
N THR A 712 -21.83 -4.79 -28.00
CA THR A 712 -22.44 -6.01 -28.54
C THR A 712 -21.63 -7.28 -28.37
N GLY A 713 -20.35 -7.20 -27.99
CA GLY A 713 -19.42 -8.33 -27.88
C GLY A 713 -19.12 -9.03 -29.21
N LYS A 714 -19.49 -8.43 -30.34
CA LYS A 714 -19.33 -9.00 -31.69
C LYS A 714 -18.07 -8.48 -32.38
N PRO A 715 -17.50 -9.21 -33.35
CA PRO A 715 -16.44 -8.67 -34.20
C PRO A 715 -17.02 -7.62 -35.16
N SER A 716 -16.16 -6.80 -35.78
CA SER A 716 -16.62 -5.80 -36.75
C SER A 716 -17.13 -6.40 -38.06
N GLY A 717 -16.65 -7.60 -38.39
CA GLY A 717 -17.07 -8.41 -39.53
C GLY A 717 -16.61 -9.86 -39.37
N GLY A 718 -17.25 -10.79 -40.08
CA GLY A 718 -16.98 -12.23 -39.94
C GLY A 718 -17.50 -12.82 -38.62
N THR A 719 -16.86 -13.90 -38.15
CA THR A 719 -17.26 -14.64 -36.94
C THR A 719 -16.20 -14.66 -35.84
N ALA A 720 -14.94 -14.32 -36.14
CA ALA A 720 -13.84 -14.41 -35.20
C ALA A 720 -13.64 -13.10 -34.43
N ILE A 721 -13.78 -13.15 -33.11
CA ILE A 721 -13.47 -12.04 -32.19
C ILE A 721 -12.01 -12.06 -31.72
N SER A 722 -11.23 -13.06 -32.13
CA SER A 722 -9.89 -13.28 -31.60
C SER A 722 -9.01 -14.05 -32.57
N ALA A 723 -7.69 -13.85 -32.48
CA ALA A 723 -6.70 -14.61 -33.23
C ALA A 723 -5.36 -14.70 -32.48
N ALA A 724 -4.62 -15.79 -32.71
CA ALA A 724 -3.30 -15.96 -32.13
C ALA A 724 -2.30 -14.98 -32.75
N LEU A 725 -1.51 -14.31 -31.91
CA LEU A 725 -0.40 -13.47 -32.33
C LEU A 725 0.79 -14.34 -32.77
N PRO A 726 1.64 -13.85 -33.70
CA PRO A 726 2.84 -14.56 -34.13
C PRO A 726 4.00 -14.49 -33.13
N PHE A 727 3.80 -13.84 -31.98
CA PHE A 727 4.77 -13.66 -30.90
C PHE A 727 4.07 -13.82 -29.53
N VAL A 728 4.87 -13.99 -28.48
CA VAL A 728 4.37 -14.01 -27.10
C VAL A 728 4.44 -12.60 -26.53
N ALA A 729 3.28 -11.94 -26.44
CA ALA A 729 3.15 -10.61 -25.86
C ALA A 729 3.48 -10.63 -24.36
N SER A 730 4.30 -9.68 -23.92
CA SER A 730 4.63 -9.47 -22.51
C SER A 730 4.30 -8.07 -22.01
N SER A 731 4.10 -7.11 -22.92
CA SER A 731 3.83 -5.72 -22.53
C SER A 731 2.35 -5.37 -22.50
N SER A 732 2.01 -4.26 -21.83
CA SER A 732 0.76 -3.55 -22.05
C SER A 732 0.62 -3.12 -23.53
N ILE A 733 -0.61 -2.92 -23.99
CA ILE A 733 -0.93 -2.42 -25.33
C ILE A 733 -0.99 -0.89 -25.30
N THR A 734 -0.34 -0.24 -26.28
CA THR A 734 -0.52 1.20 -26.54
C THR A 734 -1.17 1.39 -27.89
N TYR A 735 -2.33 2.06 -27.93
CA TYR A 735 -3.04 2.39 -29.17
C TYR A 735 -2.90 3.87 -29.52
N VAL A 736 -2.66 4.14 -30.80
CA VAL A 736 -2.46 5.48 -31.34
C VAL A 736 -3.56 5.76 -32.34
N LEU A 737 -4.51 6.62 -31.96
CA LEU A 737 -5.68 6.92 -32.79
C LEU A 737 -5.31 7.58 -34.12
N SER A 738 -4.28 8.45 -34.16
CA SER A 738 -3.89 9.17 -35.38
C SER A 738 -3.40 8.24 -36.50
N THR A 739 -2.82 7.09 -36.14
CA THR A 739 -2.32 6.10 -37.10
C THR A 739 -3.19 4.85 -37.17
N GLY A 740 -4.09 4.63 -36.21
CA GLY A 740 -4.88 3.40 -36.09
C GLY A 740 -4.05 2.19 -35.65
N THR A 741 -2.87 2.41 -35.06
CA THR A 741 -1.89 1.36 -34.78
C THR A 741 -1.85 1.02 -33.29
N ALA A 742 -1.86 -0.26 -32.96
CA ALA A 742 -1.53 -0.79 -31.64
C ALA A 742 -0.06 -1.24 -31.59
N TRP A 743 0.60 -0.94 -30.48
CA TRP A 743 1.99 -1.29 -30.21
C TRP A 743 2.05 -2.27 -29.04
N ILE A 744 2.79 -3.36 -29.21
CA ILE A 744 2.91 -4.45 -28.24
C ILE A 744 4.36 -4.94 -28.21
N GLY A 745 4.93 -5.09 -27.03
CA GLY A 745 6.23 -5.69 -26.77
C GLY A 745 6.13 -7.19 -26.49
N ASP A 746 7.14 -7.93 -26.95
CA ASP A 746 7.26 -9.37 -26.75
C ASP A 746 8.27 -9.75 -25.64
N ASN A 747 8.29 -11.04 -25.31
CA ASN A 747 9.16 -11.61 -24.28
C ASN A 747 10.65 -11.69 -24.64
N ASN A 748 11.06 -11.26 -25.85
CA ASN A 748 12.43 -11.29 -26.37
C ASN A 748 12.91 -9.88 -26.80
N GLY A 749 12.27 -8.81 -26.32
CA GLY A 749 12.69 -7.44 -26.61
C GLY A 749 12.17 -6.87 -27.93
N GLY A 750 11.32 -7.59 -28.66
CA GLY A 750 10.71 -7.14 -29.90
C GLY A 750 9.51 -6.22 -29.68
N VAL A 751 9.47 -5.09 -30.38
CA VAL A 751 8.31 -4.19 -30.43
C VAL A 751 7.56 -4.44 -31.74
N TRP A 752 6.27 -4.73 -31.62
CA TRP A 752 5.37 -5.08 -32.72
C TRP A 752 4.32 -4.00 -32.94
N SER A 753 4.01 -3.74 -34.22
CA SER A 753 2.92 -2.87 -34.64
C SER A 753 1.80 -3.68 -35.29
N LEU A 754 0.55 -3.36 -34.94
CA LEU A 754 -0.65 -3.94 -35.52
C LEU A 754 -1.56 -2.80 -36.00
N ASN A 755 -1.95 -2.81 -37.27
CA ASN A 755 -2.93 -1.85 -37.79
C ASN A 755 -4.33 -2.39 -37.51
N ILE A 756 -5.08 -1.71 -36.65
CA ILE A 756 -6.36 -2.23 -36.16
C ILE A 756 -7.45 -1.97 -37.20
N SER A 757 -8.00 -3.06 -37.74
CA SER A 757 -9.05 -3.08 -38.76
C SER A 757 -10.36 -3.68 -38.24
N GLY A 758 -10.45 -4.04 -36.96
CA GLY A 758 -11.63 -4.68 -36.39
C GLY A 758 -11.76 -6.16 -36.76
N ASN A 759 -10.74 -6.74 -37.39
CA ASN A 759 -10.65 -8.16 -37.75
C ASN A 759 -9.37 -8.74 -37.14
N ALA A 760 -9.53 -9.34 -35.96
CA ALA A 760 -8.43 -9.91 -35.20
C ALA A 760 -7.53 -10.85 -36.00
N ALA A 761 -8.07 -11.66 -36.93
CA ALA A 761 -7.27 -12.58 -37.74
C ALA A 761 -6.38 -11.85 -38.76
N SER A 762 -6.90 -10.79 -39.38
CA SER A 762 -6.11 -9.93 -40.27
C SER A 762 -5.07 -9.14 -39.48
N ASP A 763 -5.44 -8.60 -38.32
CA ASP A 763 -4.57 -7.72 -37.55
C ASP A 763 -3.42 -8.50 -36.90
N ALA A 764 -3.70 -9.69 -36.35
CA ALA A 764 -2.67 -10.60 -35.83
C ALA A 764 -1.78 -11.16 -36.96
N GLY A 765 -2.36 -11.53 -38.11
CA GLY A 765 -1.62 -12.06 -39.24
C GLY A 765 -0.67 -11.04 -39.92
N ASN A 766 -1.00 -9.75 -39.81
CA ASN A 766 -0.21 -8.65 -40.37
C ASN A 766 0.71 -7.97 -39.33
N ALA A 767 0.76 -8.48 -38.09
CA ALA A 767 1.62 -7.94 -37.04
C ALA A 767 3.09 -7.92 -37.51
N THR A 768 3.74 -6.77 -37.37
CA THR A 768 5.11 -6.56 -37.85
C THR A 768 6.02 -6.13 -36.70
N GLN A 769 7.15 -6.81 -36.53
CA GLN A 769 8.19 -6.37 -35.60
C GLN A 769 8.92 -5.17 -36.20
N VAL A 770 8.91 -4.04 -35.50
CA VAL A 770 9.48 -2.76 -35.97
C VAL A 770 10.78 -2.39 -35.27
N ALA A 771 11.03 -2.95 -34.08
CA ALA A 771 12.17 -2.61 -33.24
C ALA A 771 12.54 -3.77 -32.32
N THR A 772 13.76 -3.72 -31.81
CA THR A 772 14.29 -4.70 -30.85
C THR A 772 15.15 -3.97 -29.82
N THR A 773 14.92 -4.21 -28.54
CA THR A 773 15.76 -3.67 -27.45
C THR A 773 17.14 -4.33 -27.46
N ASN A 774 18.13 -3.66 -26.86
CA ASN A 774 19.47 -4.19 -26.71
C ASN A 774 20.01 -3.82 -25.31
N PRO A 775 20.12 -4.78 -24.36
CA PRO A 775 19.89 -6.22 -24.53
C PRO A 775 18.42 -6.58 -24.80
N GLN A 776 18.24 -7.74 -25.44
CA GLN A 776 16.92 -8.35 -25.61
C GLN A 776 16.43 -8.89 -24.26
N ALA A 777 15.27 -8.43 -23.82
CA ALA A 777 14.63 -8.87 -22.59
C ALA A 777 13.11 -8.65 -22.70
N PRO A 778 12.28 -9.34 -21.87
CA PRO A 778 10.85 -9.12 -21.87
C PRO A 778 10.48 -7.64 -21.69
N ILE A 779 9.68 -7.12 -22.61
CA ILE A 779 9.17 -5.75 -22.52
C ILE A 779 7.91 -5.77 -21.67
N ASN A 780 7.88 -4.94 -20.63
CA ASN A 780 6.71 -4.75 -19.77
C ASN A 780 5.84 -3.61 -20.30
N TYR A 781 6.43 -2.53 -20.82
CA TYR A 781 5.67 -1.36 -21.27
C TYR A 781 6.21 -0.84 -22.59
N VAL A 782 5.31 -0.37 -23.45
CA VAL A 782 5.65 0.26 -24.73
C VAL A 782 4.81 1.51 -24.91
N GLY A 783 5.37 2.55 -25.51
CA GLY A 783 4.61 3.74 -25.88
C GLY A 783 5.05 4.34 -27.19
N TYR A 784 4.24 5.27 -27.68
CA TYR A 784 4.42 5.95 -28.94
C TYR A 784 4.07 7.43 -28.81
N THR A 785 4.78 8.28 -29.54
CA THR A 785 4.38 9.68 -29.74
C THR A 785 4.91 10.21 -31.07
N GLU A 786 4.30 11.27 -31.57
CA GLU A 786 4.88 12.08 -32.63
C GLU A 786 5.40 13.40 -32.06
N ILE A 787 6.62 13.81 -32.43
CA ILE A 787 7.17 15.14 -32.12
C ILE A 787 7.55 15.80 -33.43
N ASN A 788 6.98 16.97 -33.71
CA ASN A 788 7.15 17.70 -34.98
C ASN A 788 6.85 16.83 -36.22
N GLY A 789 5.86 15.94 -36.12
CA GLY A 789 5.47 15.01 -37.19
C GLY A 789 6.41 13.82 -37.38
N LEU A 790 7.42 13.64 -36.53
CA LEU A 790 8.30 12.48 -36.55
C LEU A 790 7.85 11.46 -35.49
N PRO A 791 7.70 10.17 -35.87
CA PRO A 791 7.27 9.12 -34.96
C PRO A 791 8.40 8.59 -34.07
N TYR A 792 8.12 8.44 -32.79
CA TYR A 792 9.01 7.89 -31.77
C TYR A 792 8.29 6.81 -30.97
N ILE A 793 9.03 5.78 -30.58
CA ILE A 793 8.55 4.73 -29.67
C ILE A 793 9.51 4.62 -28.49
N TRP A 794 9.02 4.14 -27.37
CA TRP A 794 9.85 3.72 -26.25
C TRP A 794 9.39 2.36 -25.75
N ALA A 795 10.32 1.55 -25.27
CA ALA A 795 10.06 0.24 -24.70
C ALA A 795 10.80 0.11 -23.37
N ALA A 796 10.10 -0.34 -22.34
CA ALA A 796 10.61 -0.55 -20.99
C ALA A 796 10.58 -2.04 -20.67
N THR A 797 11.76 -2.59 -20.38
CA THR A 797 11.95 -3.89 -19.74
C THR A 797 11.92 -3.71 -18.22
N LEU A 798 12.18 -4.77 -17.45
CA LEU A 798 12.26 -4.65 -15.99
C LEU A 798 13.32 -3.63 -15.54
N ASN A 799 14.49 -3.56 -16.19
CA ASN A 799 15.62 -2.77 -15.68
C ASN A 799 16.14 -1.72 -16.67
N GLU A 800 15.54 -1.61 -17.86
CA GLU A 800 16.01 -0.72 -18.92
C GLU A 800 14.85 -0.11 -19.68
N ILE A 801 14.97 1.17 -20.04
CA ILE A 801 14.10 1.85 -20.98
C ILE A 801 14.88 2.32 -22.21
N THR A 802 14.32 2.05 -23.38
CA THR A 802 14.96 2.30 -24.68
C THR A 802 14.02 3.09 -25.57
N ALA A 803 14.50 4.21 -26.12
CA ALA A 803 13.74 5.03 -27.05
C ALA A 803 14.26 4.85 -28.47
N PHE A 804 13.34 4.90 -29.43
CA PHE A 804 13.63 4.73 -30.85
C PHE A 804 12.98 5.84 -31.68
N SER A 805 13.67 6.26 -32.73
CA SER A 805 13.08 7.01 -33.83
C SER A 805 12.62 6.05 -34.93
N LEU A 806 11.47 6.32 -35.55
CA LEU A 806 10.95 5.55 -36.67
C LEU A 806 11.16 6.31 -37.99
N SER A 807 11.71 5.63 -39.01
CA SER A 807 11.92 6.17 -40.35
C SER A 807 11.77 5.08 -41.41
N GLY A 808 10.82 5.25 -42.34
CA GLY A 808 10.67 4.37 -43.52
C GLY A 808 10.43 2.88 -43.20
N GLY A 809 9.80 2.57 -42.07
CA GLY A 809 9.54 1.20 -41.61
C GLY A 809 10.68 0.56 -40.81
N ALA A 810 11.82 1.25 -40.65
CA ALA A 810 12.91 0.86 -39.76
C ALA A 810 12.90 1.72 -38.49
N SER A 811 13.26 1.13 -37.36
CA SER A 811 13.57 1.86 -36.13
C SER A 811 15.07 2.00 -35.93
N GLN A 812 15.47 3.05 -35.21
CA GLN A 812 16.83 3.22 -34.71
C GLN A 812 16.73 3.60 -33.23
N ILE A 813 17.50 2.92 -32.38
CA ILE A 813 17.65 3.36 -30.98
C ILE A 813 18.24 4.77 -31.01
N ILE A 814 17.69 5.69 -30.22
CA ILE A 814 18.23 7.04 -30.05
C ILE A 814 18.92 7.21 -28.70
N TRP A 815 18.46 6.49 -27.68
CA TRP A 815 19.13 6.35 -26.38
C TRP A 815 18.51 5.17 -25.60
N ALA A 816 19.23 4.67 -24.61
CA ALA A 816 18.73 3.73 -23.62
C ALA A 816 19.24 4.09 -22.23
N SER A 817 18.53 3.69 -21.18
CA SER A 817 18.92 3.92 -19.79
C SER A 817 18.65 2.69 -18.94
N SER A 818 19.66 2.23 -18.21
CA SER A 818 19.58 1.04 -17.36
C SER A 818 19.74 1.39 -15.89
N GLY A 819 18.98 0.69 -15.05
CA GLY A 819 18.98 0.85 -13.59
C GLY A 819 19.64 -0.31 -12.85
N GLY A 820 19.99 -1.43 -13.49
CA GLY A 820 20.45 -2.66 -12.82
C GLY A 820 21.69 -2.52 -11.91
N THR A 821 22.45 -3.60 -11.68
CA THR A 821 23.60 -3.55 -10.73
C THR A 821 24.73 -2.59 -11.15
N ALA A 822 24.72 -2.14 -12.40
CA ALA A 822 25.62 -1.12 -12.94
C ALA A 822 24.81 -0.13 -13.79
N PRO A 823 24.13 0.86 -13.17
CA PRO A 823 23.25 1.79 -13.88
C PRO A 823 24.05 2.63 -14.87
N SER A 824 23.49 2.90 -16.06
CA SER A 824 24.16 3.68 -17.11
C SER A 824 23.17 4.21 -18.14
N GLY A 825 23.49 5.39 -18.70
CA GLY A 825 22.88 5.89 -19.92
C GLY A 825 23.67 5.44 -21.15
N TYR A 826 22.99 5.27 -22.28
CA TYR A 826 23.59 4.77 -23.51
C TYR A 826 23.14 5.55 -24.74
N LEU A 827 24.09 5.74 -25.66
CA LEU A 827 23.84 6.23 -27.01
C LEU A 827 24.21 5.15 -28.05
N PRO A 828 23.67 5.25 -29.28
CA PRO A 828 24.10 4.42 -30.39
C PRO A 828 25.60 4.56 -30.68
N SER A 829 26.26 3.45 -31.00
CA SER A 829 27.66 3.37 -31.44
C SER A 829 27.74 2.91 -32.89
N GLY A 830 28.09 3.82 -33.79
CA GLY A 830 28.23 3.52 -35.22
C GLY A 830 26.91 3.14 -35.92
N SER A 831 27.01 2.62 -37.14
CA SER A 831 25.85 2.27 -37.99
C SER A 831 25.26 0.88 -37.72
N SER A 832 25.82 0.11 -36.77
CA SER A 832 25.45 -1.29 -36.52
C SER A 832 24.49 -1.50 -35.34
N GLY A 833 23.97 -0.43 -34.73
CA GLY A 833 22.98 -0.52 -33.64
C GLY A 833 23.54 -0.97 -32.28
N GLY A 834 24.87 -0.97 -32.11
CA GLY A 834 25.50 -1.16 -30.80
C GLY A 834 25.22 0.01 -29.87
N LEU A 835 25.31 -0.22 -28.56
CA LEU A 835 25.17 0.82 -27.53
C LEU A 835 26.52 1.07 -26.85
N GLN A 836 26.83 2.34 -26.62
CA GLN A 836 27.98 2.79 -25.84
C GLN A 836 27.51 3.64 -24.66
N SER A 837 28.14 3.45 -23.50
CA SER A 837 27.82 4.24 -22.31
C SER A 837 28.09 5.73 -22.57
N SER A 838 27.18 6.59 -22.11
CA SER A 838 27.26 8.03 -22.25
C SER A 838 26.64 8.72 -21.04
N THR A 839 27.31 9.75 -20.53
CA THR A 839 26.80 10.62 -19.45
C THR A 839 25.81 11.68 -19.94
N SER A 840 25.60 11.78 -21.25
CA SER A 840 24.58 12.68 -21.83
C SER A 840 23.16 12.16 -21.66
N VAL A 841 23.03 10.85 -21.44
CA VAL A 841 21.79 10.16 -21.09
C VAL A 841 21.82 9.90 -19.59
N ALA A 842 20.76 10.27 -18.88
CA ALA A 842 20.65 9.98 -17.46
C ALA A 842 20.56 8.46 -17.25
N ALA A 843 21.16 7.94 -16.18
CA ALA A 843 20.95 6.56 -15.76
C ALA A 843 19.70 6.46 -14.87
N LEU A 844 18.99 5.34 -14.93
CA LEU A 844 17.96 5.03 -13.94
C LEU A 844 18.62 4.79 -12.57
N GLN A 845 17.82 4.81 -11.50
CA GLN A 845 18.30 4.50 -10.15
C GLN A 845 19.04 3.15 -10.08
N SER A 846 20.09 3.07 -9.26
CA SER A 846 20.87 1.85 -9.07
C SER A 846 20.03 0.71 -8.48
N SER A 847 20.15 -0.49 -9.05
CA SER A 847 19.23 -1.62 -8.83
C SER A 847 17.75 -1.32 -9.13
N GLY A 848 17.46 -0.25 -9.86
CA GLY A 848 16.11 0.22 -10.16
C GLY A 848 15.37 -0.65 -11.17
N GLN A 849 14.09 -0.90 -10.88
CA GLN A 849 13.15 -1.69 -11.66
C GLN A 849 11.98 -0.83 -12.12
N ILE A 850 11.68 -0.82 -13.41
CA ILE A 850 10.51 -0.13 -13.96
C ILE A 850 9.26 -0.94 -13.59
N SER A 851 8.51 -0.44 -12.63
CA SER A 851 7.48 -1.20 -11.91
C SER A 851 6.05 -0.85 -12.33
N ALA A 852 5.85 0.28 -13.00
CA ALA A 852 4.54 0.70 -13.52
C ALA A 852 4.70 1.37 -14.90
N PRO A 853 3.63 1.44 -15.71
CA PRO A 853 3.66 2.10 -17.02
C PRO A 853 4.24 3.53 -16.99
N PRO A 854 5.25 3.84 -17.81
CA PRO A 854 5.73 5.20 -17.99
C PRO A 854 4.68 6.13 -18.62
N ALA A 855 4.67 7.40 -18.22
CA ALA A 855 3.76 8.42 -18.74
C ALA A 855 4.53 9.51 -19.49
N LEU A 856 4.05 9.90 -20.68
CA LEU A 856 4.62 11.00 -21.45
C LEU A 856 3.83 12.29 -21.20
N VAL A 857 4.50 13.31 -20.65
CA VAL A 857 3.88 14.59 -20.28
C VAL A 857 4.72 15.74 -20.83
N ASN A 858 4.14 16.52 -21.75
CA ASN A 858 4.82 17.67 -22.38
C ASN A 858 6.24 17.36 -22.92
N GLY A 859 6.44 16.17 -23.51
CA GLY A 859 7.73 15.73 -24.06
C GLY A 859 8.71 15.13 -23.04
N VAL A 860 8.32 15.07 -21.77
CA VAL A 860 9.06 14.42 -20.68
C VAL A 860 8.48 13.04 -20.43
N LEU A 861 9.33 12.03 -20.47
CA LEU A 861 8.98 10.68 -20.10
C LEU A 861 9.17 10.51 -18.59
N VAL A 862 8.08 10.26 -17.88
CA VAL A 862 8.04 9.99 -16.45
C VAL A 862 8.09 8.48 -16.25
N VAL A 863 9.17 7.98 -15.66
CA VAL A 863 9.44 6.54 -15.50
C VAL A 863 9.32 6.16 -14.02
N PRO A 864 8.31 5.35 -13.64
CA PRO A 864 8.19 4.80 -12.29
C PRO A 864 9.27 3.74 -12.01
N VAL A 865 10.22 4.05 -11.12
CA VAL A 865 11.36 3.18 -10.76
C VAL A 865 11.27 2.74 -9.31
N TYR A 866 11.19 1.43 -9.08
CA TYR A 866 11.27 0.79 -7.77
C TYR A 866 12.68 0.29 -7.52
N VAL A 867 13.28 0.67 -6.40
CA VAL A 867 14.56 0.13 -5.93
C VAL A 867 14.26 -0.88 -4.82
N PRO A 868 14.42 -2.19 -5.07
CA PRO A 868 14.21 -3.19 -4.05
C PRO A 868 15.21 -3.03 -2.89
N PRO A 869 14.85 -3.46 -1.67
CA PRO A 869 15.78 -3.51 -0.56
C PRO A 869 17.04 -4.33 -0.92
N SER A 870 18.21 -3.87 -0.46
CA SER A 870 19.43 -4.67 -0.59
C SER A 870 19.34 -5.92 0.31
N GLY A 871 19.88 -7.07 -0.13
CA GLY A 871 19.78 -8.34 0.61
C GLY A 871 20.43 -8.34 2.02
N ASN A 872 21.21 -7.30 2.35
CA ASN A 872 21.81 -7.10 3.67
C ASN A 872 21.12 -5.97 4.47
N SER A 873 20.05 -5.35 3.95
CA SER A 873 19.31 -4.25 4.58
C SER A 873 17.93 -4.67 5.05
N CYS A 874 17.48 -4.07 6.14
CA CYS A 874 16.18 -4.36 6.76
C CYS A 874 15.02 -3.53 6.20
N GLY A 875 15.07 -3.13 4.92
CA GLY A 875 13.90 -2.60 4.25
C GLY A 875 13.05 -3.76 3.77
N LEU A 876 11.79 -3.86 4.17
CA LEU A 876 10.84 -4.80 3.57
C LEU A 876 10.16 -4.21 2.33
N LEU A 877 10.17 -2.88 2.20
CA LEU A 877 9.32 -2.15 1.24
C LEU A 877 10.04 -1.56 0.03
N GLY A 878 11.37 -1.40 0.09
CA GLY A 878 12.15 -0.71 -0.95
C GLY A 878 11.78 0.78 -1.07
N GLU A 879 12.24 1.43 -2.13
CA GLU A 879 12.00 2.86 -2.40
C GLU A 879 11.50 3.09 -3.83
N GLY A 880 10.62 4.08 -3.98
CA GLY A 880 9.99 4.42 -5.25
C GLY A 880 10.42 5.79 -5.73
N TYR A 881 10.62 5.91 -7.05
CA TYR A 881 11.10 7.11 -7.71
C TYR A 881 10.32 7.37 -8.99
N TYR A 882 10.23 8.64 -9.36
CA TYR A 882 9.98 9.04 -10.74
C TYR A 882 11.26 9.61 -11.34
N ASP A 883 11.81 8.90 -12.31
CA ASP A 883 12.91 9.39 -13.13
C ASP A 883 12.34 10.09 -14.37
N PHE A 884 12.88 11.25 -14.71
CA PHE A 884 12.41 12.12 -15.79
C PHE A 884 13.43 12.19 -16.93
N PHE A 885 12.99 11.88 -18.13
CA PHE A 885 13.82 11.92 -19.33
C PHE A 885 13.22 12.88 -20.36
N ASP A 886 14.04 13.74 -20.96
CA ASP A 886 13.68 14.34 -22.24
C ASP A 886 13.63 13.25 -23.31
N LEU A 887 12.45 12.99 -23.89
CA LEU A 887 12.26 11.84 -24.77
C LEU A 887 13.22 11.79 -25.97
N LEU A 888 13.68 12.95 -26.46
CA LEU A 888 14.54 13.01 -27.64
C LEU A 888 16.02 12.78 -27.34
N SER A 889 16.48 13.11 -26.14
CA SER A 889 17.91 13.05 -25.78
C SER A 889 18.24 12.01 -24.71
N GLY A 890 17.26 11.56 -23.91
CA GLY A 890 17.50 10.74 -22.73
C GLY A 890 18.19 11.51 -21.59
N GLY A 891 18.44 12.80 -21.75
CA GLY A 891 19.00 13.67 -20.72
C GLY A 891 17.93 14.30 -19.83
N LEU A 892 18.33 15.32 -19.08
CA LEU A 892 17.42 16.07 -18.21
C LEU A 892 16.29 16.75 -19.01
N PRO A 893 15.07 16.87 -18.43
CA PRO A 893 13.96 17.61 -19.03
C PRO A 893 14.33 19.03 -19.46
N LYS A 894 13.88 19.45 -20.64
CA LYS A 894 14.09 20.81 -21.18
C LYS A 894 13.11 21.84 -20.64
N ILE A 895 12.08 21.40 -19.93
CA ILE A 895 11.08 22.25 -19.27
C ILE A 895 11.35 22.28 -17.77
N GLN A 896 10.98 23.38 -17.12
CA GLN A 896 11.06 23.46 -15.66
C GLN A 896 9.95 22.59 -15.05
N ILE A 897 10.36 21.63 -14.23
CA ILE A 897 9.47 20.80 -13.43
C ILE A 897 9.51 21.31 -11.98
N ILE A 898 8.35 21.48 -11.36
CA ILE A 898 8.23 21.96 -9.97
C ILE A 898 7.51 20.90 -9.13
N TYR A 899 8.08 20.55 -7.98
CA TYR A 899 7.47 19.66 -7.00
C TYR A 899 7.65 20.24 -5.59
N LYS A 900 6.55 20.29 -4.81
CA LYS A 900 6.54 20.91 -3.46
C LYS A 900 7.18 22.31 -3.44
N ASN A 901 6.83 23.15 -4.42
CA ASN A 901 7.38 24.51 -4.63
C ASN A 901 8.90 24.58 -4.89
N ASN A 902 9.56 23.47 -5.18
CA ASN A 902 10.98 23.40 -5.51
C ASN A 902 11.17 22.95 -6.96
N ALA A 903 12.15 23.53 -7.65
CA ALA A 903 12.52 23.07 -8.99
C ALA A 903 13.19 21.69 -8.91
N VAL A 904 12.78 20.77 -9.77
CA VAL A 904 13.40 19.44 -9.90
C VAL A 904 14.60 19.56 -10.84
N THR A 905 15.81 19.62 -10.27
CA THR A 905 17.06 19.82 -11.04
C THR A 905 17.84 18.54 -11.30
N THR A 906 17.55 17.47 -10.57
CA THR A 906 18.26 16.18 -10.65
C THR A 906 17.65 15.24 -11.70
N GLY A 907 16.51 15.61 -12.30
CA GLY A 907 15.77 14.72 -13.20
C GLY A 907 15.08 13.56 -12.49
N MET A 908 14.90 13.63 -11.16
CA MET A 908 14.19 12.62 -10.41
C MET A 908 13.37 13.22 -9.26
N VAL A 909 12.32 12.53 -8.85
CA VAL A 909 11.57 12.79 -7.61
C VAL A 909 11.52 11.50 -6.80
N ASP A 910 11.95 11.58 -5.54
CA ASP A 910 11.77 10.53 -4.54
C ASP A 910 10.33 10.53 -4.03
N LEU A 911 9.69 9.36 -4.11
CA LEU A 911 8.31 9.10 -3.72
C LEU A 911 8.18 8.42 -2.35
N GLY A 912 9.30 8.15 -1.69
CA GLY A 912 9.35 7.43 -0.43
C GLY A 912 9.30 5.91 -0.63
N SER A 913 8.87 5.20 0.40
CA SER A 913 8.94 3.74 0.41
C SER A 913 7.92 3.08 -0.52
N GLY A 914 8.28 1.91 -1.03
CA GLY A 914 7.38 1.10 -1.84
C GLY A 914 7.47 1.32 -3.34
N SER A 915 6.80 0.45 -4.10
CA SER A 915 6.74 0.56 -5.55
C SER A 915 5.96 1.80 -5.99
N PRO A 916 6.48 2.60 -6.94
CA PRO A 916 5.78 3.75 -7.51
C PRO A 916 4.69 3.31 -8.49
N PHE A 917 3.64 4.11 -8.60
CA PHE A 917 2.52 3.88 -9.51
C PHE A 917 2.61 4.75 -10.75
N THR A 918 1.90 4.39 -11.82
CA THR A 918 1.70 5.32 -12.95
C THR A 918 0.97 6.56 -12.45
N PRO A 919 1.49 7.77 -12.71
CA PRO A 919 0.87 9.00 -12.23
C PRO A 919 -0.46 9.28 -12.94
N SER A 920 -1.41 9.89 -12.23
CA SER A 920 -2.58 10.47 -12.89
C SER A 920 -2.23 11.83 -13.49
N VAL A 921 -2.77 12.13 -14.68
CA VAL A 921 -2.50 13.38 -15.40
C VAL A 921 -3.74 14.25 -15.40
N SER A 922 -3.59 15.50 -14.97
CA SER A 922 -4.66 16.48 -14.91
C SER A 922 -4.19 17.84 -15.43
N VAL A 923 -5.13 18.75 -15.63
CA VAL A 923 -4.82 20.15 -15.96
C VAL A 923 -5.37 21.12 -14.93
N THR A 924 -4.61 22.19 -14.73
CA THR A 924 -4.99 23.35 -13.93
C THR A 924 -5.00 24.59 -14.83
N PRO A 925 -5.53 25.74 -14.37
CA PRO A 925 -5.37 27.00 -15.07
C PRO A 925 -3.90 27.40 -15.35
N ALA A 926 -2.94 26.82 -14.62
CA ALA A 926 -1.51 27.11 -14.76
C ALA A 926 -0.75 26.11 -15.67
N GLY A 927 -1.43 25.08 -16.19
CA GLY A 927 -0.83 24.07 -17.09
C GLY A 927 -1.06 22.63 -16.64
N THR A 928 -0.30 21.71 -17.22
CA THR A 928 -0.40 20.28 -16.94
C THR A 928 0.26 19.94 -15.61
N VAL A 929 -0.42 19.13 -14.83
CA VAL A 929 0.07 18.58 -13.56
C VAL A 929 -0.08 17.06 -13.56
N ILE A 930 0.75 16.40 -12.76
CA ILE A 930 0.55 14.99 -12.45
C ILE A 930 0.50 14.78 -10.94
N TYR A 931 -0.25 13.78 -10.50
CA TYR A 931 -0.23 13.35 -9.10
C TYR A 931 0.69 12.14 -8.95
N PRO A 932 1.79 12.30 -8.19
CA PRO A 932 2.67 11.19 -7.91
C PRO A 932 2.10 10.26 -6.84
N GLY A 933 2.53 8.99 -6.86
CA GLY A 933 2.20 8.04 -5.81
C GLY A 933 3.12 6.82 -5.78
N SER A 934 3.27 6.27 -4.58
CA SER A 934 3.93 5.00 -4.26
C SER A 934 3.05 4.21 -3.30
N SER A 935 3.46 3.01 -2.90
CA SER A 935 2.68 2.22 -1.92
C SER A 935 2.67 2.82 -0.51
N GLN A 936 3.48 3.86 -0.25
CA GLN A 936 3.31 4.73 0.90
C GLN A 936 2.06 5.62 0.71
N PRO A 937 1.08 5.56 1.63
CA PRO A 937 -0.13 6.35 1.47
C PRO A 937 0.18 7.85 1.54
N PRO A 938 -0.45 8.68 0.69
CA PRO A 938 -0.30 10.13 0.79
C PRO A 938 -0.84 10.63 2.14
N ASN A 939 -0.09 11.47 2.85
CA ASN A 939 -0.56 12.12 4.06
C ASN A 939 -1.01 13.55 3.75
N PRO A 940 -2.30 13.87 3.74
CA PRO A 940 -2.77 15.20 3.34
C PRO A 940 -2.62 16.25 4.43
N GLN A 941 -2.24 15.90 5.67
CA GLN A 941 -2.13 16.86 6.75
C GLN A 941 -1.06 17.92 6.46
N SER A 942 -1.24 19.16 6.92
CA SER A 942 -0.18 20.19 6.83
C SER A 942 0.91 19.86 7.85
N PRO A 943 2.19 19.71 7.44
CA PRO A 943 2.82 20.26 6.23
C PRO A 943 3.09 19.30 5.05
N ASN A 944 2.44 18.13 4.95
CA ASN A 944 2.74 17.08 3.98
C ASN A 944 1.74 16.89 2.84
N PRO A 945 1.09 17.95 2.33
CA PRO A 945 -0.08 17.81 1.46
C PRO A 945 0.18 16.98 0.20
N ILE A 946 -0.90 16.42 -0.36
CA ILE A 946 -0.88 15.73 -1.66
C ILE A 946 -0.54 16.77 -2.73
N SER A 947 0.72 16.80 -3.12
CA SER A 947 1.27 17.84 -3.98
C SER A 947 1.41 17.33 -5.41
N PRO A 948 0.78 17.95 -6.40
CA PRO A 948 1.06 17.62 -7.79
C PRO A 948 2.49 18.01 -8.18
N ILE A 949 3.04 17.33 -9.17
CA ILE A 949 4.23 17.75 -9.90
C ILE A 949 3.76 18.58 -11.10
N GLN A 950 4.32 19.78 -11.24
CA GLN A 950 3.93 20.73 -12.28
C GLN A 950 4.89 20.64 -13.46
N PHE A 951 4.34 20.47 -14.67
CA PHE A 951 5.10 20.42 -15.93
C PHE A 951 4.92 21.71 -16.76
N GLY A 952 4.13 22.68 -16.27
CA GLY A 952 3.84 23.94 -16.97
C GLY A 952 3.19 23.74 -18.35
N GLY A 953 3.35 24.75 -19.22
CA GLY A 953 2.89 24.73 -20.61
C GLY A 953 1.41 25.08 -20.82
N ASN A 954 1.08 25.54 -22.04
CA ASN A 954 -0.32 25.67 -22.48
C ASN A 954 -0.93 24.27 -22.63
N VAL A 955 -2.25 24.15 -22.44
CA VAL A 955 -3.02 22.91 -22.58
C VAL A 955 -2.79 22.30 -23.97
N MET A 956 -1.81 21.41 -24.13
CA MET A 956 -1.38 20.90 -25.45
C MET A 956 -2.29 19.80 -26.01
N ASN A 957 -3.27 19.33 -25.26
CA ASN A 957 -4.14 18.25 -25.73
C ASN A 957 -5.47 18.81 -26.26
N LYS A 958 -5.74 18.66 -27.56
CA LYS A 958 -7.01 19.05 -28.21
C LYS A 958 -8.28 18.59 -27.45
N PRO A 959 -8.33 17.40 -26.82
CA PRO A 959 -9.46 16.97 -26.00
C PRO A 959 -9.64 17.77 -24.71
N ILE A 960 -8.55 18.31 -24.16
CA ILE A 960 -8.55 19.02 -22.88
C ILE A 960 -8.87 20.51 -23.09
N ALA A 961 -8.40 21.10 -24.20
CA ALA A 961 -8.73 22.47 -24.58
C ALA A 961 -10.23 22.66 -24.89
N TRP A 962 -10.93 21.64 -25.38
CA TRP A 962 -12.37 21.72 -25.67
C TRP A 962 -13.25 21.91 -24.43
N ARG A 963 -12.83 21.42 -23.25
CA ARG A 963 -13.60 21.58 -22.00
C ARG A 963 -13.62 23.01 -21.43
N GLN A 964 -12.77 23.90 -21.96
CA GLN A 964 -12.72 25.31 -21.55
C GLN A 964 -13.67 26.21 -22.37
N TYR A 965 -14.40 25.65 -23.35
CA TYR A 965 -15.31 26.37 -24.24
C TYR A 965 -16.75 25.85 -24.18
#